data_AF-A0A5B9W9N4-F1
#
_entry.id   AF-A0A5B9W9N4-F1
#
_cell.length_a   1.000
_cell.length_b   1.000
_cell.length_c   1.000
_cell.angle_alpha   90.00
_cell.angle_beta   90.00
_cell.angle_gamma   90.00
#
_symmetry.space_group_name_H-M   'P 1'
#
loop_
_entity.id
_entity.type
_entity.pdbx_description
1 polymer ?
#
loop_
_entity_poly.entity_id
_entity_poly.type
_entity_poly.pdbx_seq_one_letter_code
_entity_poly.pdbx_strand_id
1 'polypeptide(L)'
;MAKIQAVWAIDIGQAALKALKLVPGPNPDEVVAEAFDFIEYPKILSQPDADPEELVREALATFTDRNDVKGSKVAIAVPGQAGLVKFIKLPPVEKKRIPDIVKFEAKQQIPFALDEVVWSYQQIGGDEEESDEEFTMAEVGLFAMKRDQITRAILPLTVAGIEVDIVQMSPIALYNYICFDQIKGSGSKDSVVVLDIGADNTDLIITDGTRIWQRNVPIGGNHFTRALTKELKLTFAKAEHLKRNATKAPDPRAIFTAMRGVFNDFTSEVNRSIGFYSSINRTAKIRKVIGLGNGFKLPGLQKFLQQNLSSEVEKVDAFTRLAGDEVKAAPQFQENLASFAVAYGLGVQGLGKANLSTNLLPPEIERVRLIRAKKPWALAASSLVMLGLGSLFILGPYRILASVSTPQYKAAVDKAKTVTKRGNDLKSAYEKAKGEWKAKFDEGKALVIDPNSRGLWPAFLKTFSEFVYDPLKDVYNLNPDNPADQETLDKLRVHIDVIRPVWREDVAADWFNEIDPKFKRLMHPYDAANPPSGKGWIIQVVGHHYNPYPSADQLKIVDLRDPRRVEFGPYQFITEKILHSLNSLDFRLFGVTHVALAWMMSDREWTSEKGSATNNLASNTVPLLPPATAPEGTESGGAGGMMGGGPMGSAYGSRGGMMAGGPGGGAYGKGGMMGGGPMGGAYGKGGMMGGGPMGGAYGGMMGAGRGMMGVGYGGQGGGADLKKSLKTLTRTDFLIQFLWTPVIPETLPDDPEQRKAKLEEQAAKIKDQVKDMMEKMTAAEKEKDSAAVKIPSMEEIEAASKKKSSEVDTAISNAVSKLAAPGAPGAPGTPGAPAAAAPGAPAAGTSGATPAGTPATPPASPPNQ
;
A
#
# COMPACT_ATOMS: atom_id res chain seq x y z
N MET A 1 19.61 37.50 -3.72
CA MET A 1 18.86 38.60 -3.09
C MET A 1 17.48 38.08 -2.71
N ALA A 2 16.97 38.40 -1.52
CA ALA A 2 15.58 38.10 -1.19
C ALA A 2 14.69 38.95 -2.12
N LYS A 3 13.76 38.33 -2.84
CA LYS A 3 12.82 39.05 -3.71
C LYS A 3 11.93 39.88 -2.80
N ILE A 4 11.95 41.21 -2.96
CA ILE A 4 11.06 42.12 -2.23
C ILE A 4 9.64 41.67 -2.54
N GLN A 5 8.94 41.16 -1.52
CA GLN A 5 7.67 40.47 -1.72
C GLN A 5 6.53 41.45 -1.45
N ALA A 6 5.84 41.86 -2.53
CA ALA A 6 4.64 42.66 -2.44
C ALA A 6 3.56 41.94 -1.61
N VAL A 7 2.63 42.70 -1.03
CA VAL A 7 1.55 42.18 -0.20
C VAL A 7 0.23 42.65 -0.77
N TRP A 8 -0.61 41.71 -1.19
CA TRP A 8 -2.03 41.93 -1.42
C TRP A 8 -2.79 41.82 -0.10
N ALA A 9 -3.30 42.93 0.40
CA ALA A 9 -4.18 42.96 1.55
C ALA A 9 -5.63 43.00 1.08
N ILE A 10 -6.44 42.00 1.45
CA ILE A 10 -7.81 41.80 0.99
C ILE A 10 -8.76 41.82 2.19
N ASP A 11 -9.73 42.72 2.16
CA ASP A 11 -10.81 42.81 3.15
C ASP A 11 -12.16 42.51 2.48
N ILE A 12 -12.74 41.36 2.83
CA ILE A 12 -14.04 40.89 2.36
C ILE A 12 -15.11 41.46 3.31
N GLY A 13 -15.48 42.72 3.07
CA GLY A 13 -16.52 43.39 3.85
C GLY A 13 -17.92 42.90 3.50
N GLN A 14 -18.94 43.42 4.20
CA GLN A 14 -20.36 43.10 3.93
C GLN A 14 -20.95 43.84 2.70
N ALA A 15 -20.32 44.93 2.25
CA ALA A 15 -20.82 45.76 1.15
C ALA A 15 -19.90 45.79 -0.08
N ALA A 16 -18.61 45.49 0.10
CA ALA A 16 -17.62 45.44 -0.98
C ALA A 16 -16.45 44.55 -0.60
N LEU A 17 -15.82 43.94 -1.61
CA LEU A 17 -14.45 43.44 -1.51
C LEU A 17 -13.49 44.61 -1.77
N LYS A 18 -12.49 44.75 -0.91
CA LYS A 18 -11.48 45.82 -0.99
C LYS A 18 -10.10 45.20 -0.99
N ALA A 19 -9.28 45.50 -1.99
CA ALA A 19 -7.92 44.98 -2.09
C ALA A 19 -6.91 46.13 -2.25
N LEU A 20 -5.77 46.03 -1.59
CA LEU A 20 -4.67 46.99 -1.70
C LEU A 20 -3.34 46.26 -1.81
N LYS A 21 -2.57 46.53 -2.86
CA LYS A 21 -1.23 45.95 -3.09
C LYS A 21 -0.17 46.91 -2.61
N LEU A 22 0.54 46.55 -1.56
CA LEU A 22 1.63 47.35 -0.98
C LEU A 22 3.00 46.73 -1.25
N VAL A 23 3.98 47.59 -1.46
CA VAL A 23 5.42 47.28 -1.42
C VAL A 23 6.14 48.20 -0.42
N PRO A 24 7.33 47.82 0.08
CA PRO A 24 8.14 48.73 0.89
C PRO A 24 8.42 50.02 0.12
N GLY A 25 8.18 51.17 0.75
CA GLY A 25 8.53 52.46 0.17
C GLY A 25 10.03 52.71 0.16
N PRO A 26 10.48 53.82 -0.45
CA PRO A 26 11.89 54.20 -0.47
C PRO A 26 12.45 54.44 0.95
N ASN A 27 11.60 54.88 1.88
CA ASN A 27 11.95 55.10 3.28
C ASN A 27 11.45 53.96 4.19
N PRO A 28 12.14 53.66 5.31
CA PRO A 28 11.68 52.69 6.33
C PRO A 28 10.28 53.03 6.87
N ASP A 29 9.96 54.32 6.98
CA ASP A 29 8.68 54.83 7.47
C ASP A 29 7.54 54.86 6.45
N GLU A 30 7.77 54.51 5.18
CA GLU A 30 6.78 54.66 4.09
C GLU A 30 6.48 53.34 3.38
N VAL A 31 5.31 53.26 2.75
CA VAL A 31 4.93 52.15 1.85
C VAL A 31 4.30 52.70 0.58
N VAL A 32 4.45 51.98 -0.53
CA VAL A 32 3.90 52.38 -1.84
C VAL A 32 2.72 51.46 -2.19
N ALA A 33 1.58 52.05 -2.55
CA ALA A 33 0.51 51.33 -3.21
C ALA A 33 0.82 51.19 -4.70
N GLU A 34 1.00 49.95 -5.17
CA GLU A 34 1.17 49.64 -6.60
C GLU A 34 -0.17 49.45 -7.32
N ALA A 35 -1.18 48.93 -6.61
CA ALA A 35 -2.50 48.64 -7.15
C ALA A 35 -3.55 48.63 -6.04
N PHE A 36 -4.81 48.83 -6.41
CA PHE A 36 -5.96 48.64 -5.53
C PHE A 36 -7.13 48.06 -6.34
N ASP A 37 -8.09 47.45 -5.67
CA ASP A 37 -9.39 47.11 -6.26
C ASP A 37 -10.51 47.41 -5.26
N PHE A 38 -11.66 47.85 -5.78
CA PHE A 38 -12.87 48.10 -5.03
C PHE A 38 -14.05 47.53 -5.80
N ILE A 39 -14.62 46.45 -5.27
CA ILE A 39 -15.69 45.70 -5.92
C ILE A 39 -16.90 45.75 -5.00
N GLU A 40 -17.80 46.71 -5.23
CA GLU A 40 -19.07 46.81 -4.51
C GLU A 40 -20.00 45.69 -4.96
N TYR A 41 -20.61 44.98 -4.01
CA TYR A 41 -21.55 43.92 -4.34
C TYR A 41 -22.90 44.50 -4.81
N PRO A 42 -23.58 43.87 -5.79
CA PRO A 42 -24.95 44.21 -6.18
C PRO A 42 -25.95 44.30 -5.02
N LYS A 43 -25.74 43.51 -3.96
CA LYS A 43 -26.48 43.57 -2.69
C LYS A 43 -25.51 43.47 -1.51
N ILE A 44 -25.83 44.11 -0.39
CA ILE A 44 -25.09 43.93 0.87
C ILE A 44 -25.32 42.49 1.34
N LEU A 45 -24.26 41.76 1.68
CA LEU A 45 -24.28 40.31 1.96
C LEU A 45 -25.21 39.93 3.11
N SER A 46 -25.50 40.85 4.04
CA SER A 46 -26.43 40.66 5.16
C SER A 46 -27.91 40.98 4.85
N GLN A 47 -28.26 41.19 3.58
CA GLN A 47 -29.66 41.26 3.15
C GLN A 47 -30.29 39.85 3.07
N PRO A 48 -31.56 39.65 3.48
CA PRO A 48 -32.19 38.32 3.49
C PRO A 48 -32.34 37.65 2.11
N ASP A 49 -32.25 38.43 1.03
CA ASP A 49 -32.36 38.00 -0.37
C ASP A 49 -31.02 38.08 -1.13
N ALA A 50 -29.90 38.18 -0.42
CA ALA A 50 -28.56 38.03 -0.97
C ALA A 50 -28.09 36.57 -0.81
N ASP A 51 -27.34 36.07 -1.79
CA ASP A 51 -26.52 34.86 -1.64
C ASP A 51 -25.07 35.33 -1.36
N PRO A 52 -24.56 35.20 -0.11
CA PRO A 52 -23.24 35.70 0.21
C PRO A 52 -22.11 34.91 -0.45
N GLU A 53 -22.30 33.63 -0.72
CA GLU A 53 -21.26 32.76 -1.28
C GLU A 53 -21.10 33.04 -2.77
N GLU A 54 -22.21 33.22 -3.50
CA GLU A 54 -22.17 33.62 -4.90
C GLU A 54 -21.57 35.03 -5.09
N LEU A 55 -22.04 36.03 -4.35
CA LEU A 55 -21.58 37.42 -4.51
C LEU A 55 -20.10 37.59 -4.17
N VAL A 56 -19.58 36.88 -3.14
CA VAL A 56 -18.15 36.89 -2.81
C VAL A 56 -17.33 36.14 -3.88
N ARG A 57 -17.85 35.03 -4.43
CA ARG A 57 -17.20 34.28 -5.52
C ARG A 57 -17.07 35.12 -6.79
N GLU A 58 -18.11 35.85 -7.18
CA GLU A 58 -18.10 36.74 -8.35
C GLU A 58 -17.13 37.91 -8.18
N ALA A 59 -17.08 38.52 -6.98
CA ALA A 59 -16.13 39.58 -6.68
C ALA A 59 -14.68 39.07 -6.66
N LEU A 60 -14.42 37.87 -6.11
CA LEU A 60 -13.09 37.25 -6.14
C LEU A 60 -12.66 36.91 -7.57
N ALA A 61 -13.56 36.39 -8.42
CA ALA A 61 -13.27 36.16 -9.84
C ALA A 61 -12.90 37.47 -10.55
N THR A 62 -13.70 38.52 -10.36
CA THR A 62 -13.44 39.86 -10.90
C THR A 62 -12.10 40.42 -10.42
N PHE A 63 -11.74 40.20 -9.15
CA PHE A 63 -10.45 40.59 -8.59
C PHE A 63 -9.29 39.82 -9.25
N THR A 64 -9.40 38.50 -9.43
CA THR A 64 -8.35 37.68 -10.07
C THR A 64 -8.21 37.91 -11.57
N ASP A 65 -9.27 38.31 -12.25
CA ASP A 65 -9.22 38.68 -13.67
C ASP A 65 -8.50 40.02 -13.90
N ARG A 66 -8.57 40.93 -12.91
CA ARG A 66 -7.92 42.25 -12.94
C ARG A 66 -6.48 42.23 -12.42
N ASN A 67 -6.13 41.30 -11.53
CA ASN A 67 -4.90 41.38 -10.72
C ASN A 67 -4.14 40.05 -10.68
N ASP A 68 -2.82 40.06 -10.95
CA ASP A 68 -1.97 38.93 -10.62
C ASP A 68 -1.60 38.93 -9.13
N VAL A 69 -1.95 37.82 -8.46
CA VAL A 69 -1.67 37.57 -7.05
C VAL A 69 -0.37 36.78 -6.87
N LYS A 70 0.16 36.15 -7.95
CA LYS A 70 1.33 35.27 -7.88
C LYS A 70 2.59 36.03 -7.46
N GLY A 71 3.38 35.38 -6.60
CA GLY A 71 4.64 35.95 -6.11
C GLY A 71 4.50 37.10 -5.11
N SER A 72 3.27 37.52 -4.80
CA SER A 72 2.95 38.39 -3.66
C SER A 72 2.58 37.53 -2.44
N LYS A 73 2.63 38.10 -1.22
CA LYS A 73 1.91 37.53 -0.07
C LYS A 73 0.45 37.97 -0.10
N VAL A 74 -0.44 37.20 0.51
CA VAL A 74 -1.85 37.60 0.70
C VAL A 74 -2.20 37.68 2.18
N ALA A 75 -2.62 38.86 2.63
CA ALA A 75 -3.13 39.10 3.97
C ALA A 75 -4.65 39.31 3.92
N ILE A 76 -5.41 38.64 4.78
CA ILE A 76 -6.87 38.81 4.87
C ILE A 76 -7.32 39.29 6.25
N ALA A 77 -8.40 40.08 6.24
CA ALA A 77 -9.13 40.45 7.45
C ALA A 77 -10.15 39.37 7.82
N VAL A 78 -10.31 39.14 9.12
CA VAL A 78 -11.46 38.44 9.70
C VAL A 78 -12.20 39.34 10.69
N PRO A 79 -13.55 39.32 10.75
CA PRO A 79 -14.30 40.27 11.57
C PRO A 79 -13.97 40.18 13.07
N GLY A 80 -13.81 41.34 13.73
CA GLY A 80 -13.37 41.43 15.11
C GLY A 80 -14.27 40.73 16.13
N GLN A 81 -15.59 40.69 15.89
CA GLN A 81 -16.55 40.07 16.81
C GLN A 81 -16.42 38.55 16.98
N ALA A 82 -15.72 37.87 16.05
CA ALA A 82 -15.47 36.43 16.14
C ALA A 82 -14.22 36.07 16.96
N GLY A 83 -13.43 37.07 17.36
CA GLY A 83 -12.14 36.88 18.01
C GLY A 83 -12.09 37.40 19.46
N LEU A 84 -11.17 36.82 20.23
CA LEU A 84 -10.81 37.21 21.58
C LEU A 84 -9.46 37.93 21.56
N VAL A 85 -9.40 39.09 22.22
CA VAL A 85 -8.16 39.80 22.51
C VAL A 85 -8.10 40.05 24.01
N LYS A 86 -7.03 39.57 24.67
CA LYS A 86 -6.80 39.74 26.10
C LYS A 86 -5.35 40.11 26.37
N PHE A 87 -5.12 41.12 27.21
CA PHE A 87 -3.78 41.45 27.71
C PHE A 87 -3.61 40.84 29.09
N ILE A 88 -2.51 40.11 29.28
CA ILE A 88 -2.13 39.49 30.55
C ILE A 88 -0.74 39.96 30.94
N LYS A 89 -0.51 40.11 32.25
CA LYS A 89 0.82 40.36 32.79
C LYS A 89 1.38 39.03 33.27
N LEU A 90 2.52 38.64 32.74
CA LEU A 90 3.21 37.45 33.19
C LEU A 90 3.94 37.75 34.53
N PRO A 91 4.10 36.74 35.41
CA PRO A 91 5.04 36.85 36.52
C PRO A 91 6.48 37.06 35.99
N PRO A 92 7.44 37.51 36.83
CA PRO A 92 8.85 37.59 36.45
C PRO A 92 9.37 36.20 36.05
N VAL A 93 9.75 36.05 34.78
CA VAL A 93 10.15 34.76 34.20
C VAL A 93 11.32 34.95 33.24
N GLU A 94 12.14 33.91 33.11
CA GLU A 94 13.20 33.86 32.11
C GLU A 94 12.64 34.11 30.71
N LYS A 95 13.28 34.98 29.92
CA LYS A 95 12.86 35.29 28.53
C LYS A 95 12.61 34.01 27.68
N LYS A 96 13.40 32.95 27.92
CA LYS A 96 13.28 31.63 27.25
C LYS A 96 12.04 30.82 27.67
N ARG A 97 11.47 31.05 28.85
CA ARG A 97 10.31 30.32 29.41
C ARG A 97 8.98 31.03 29.16
N ILE A 98 9.00 32.28 28.66
CA ILE A 98 7.80 33.02 28.23
C ILE A 98 6.85 32.15 27.38
N PRO A 99 7.28 31.42 26.33
CA PRO A 99 6.37 30.64 25.48
C PRO A 99 5.60 29.53 26.23
N ASP A 100 6.25 28.85 27.18
CA ASP A 100 5.62 27.80 27.99
C ASP A 100 4.54 28.37 28.91
N ILE A 101 4.83 29.52 29.52
CA ILE A 101 3.98 30.16 30.52
C ILE A 101 2.81 30.86 29.84
N VAL A 102 3.05 31.51 28.70
CA VAL A 102 1.97 32.04 27.84
C VAL A 102 1.04 30.92 27.38
N LYS A 103 1.55 29.72 27.07
CA LYS A 103 0.71 28.56 26.71
C LYS A 103 -0.14 28.06 27.90
N PHE A 104 0.39 28.12 29.12
CA PHE A 104 -0.36 27.79 30.34
C PHE A 104 -1.46 28.83 30.62
N GLU A 105 -1.14 30.12 30.56
CA GLU A 105 -2.09 31.22 30.72
C GLU A 105 -3.17 31.21 29.63
N ALA A 106 -2.80 30.99 28.36
CA ALA A 106 -3.74 30.91 27.24
C ALA A 106 -4.82 29.83 27.48
N LYS A 107 -4.46 28.69 28.09
CA LYS A 107 -5.42 27.63 28.45
C LYS A 107 -6.43 28.06 29.53
N GLN A 108 -6.09 29.00 30.40
CA GLN A 108 -7.01 29.55 31.40
C GLN A 108 -7.81 30.74 30.87
N GLN A 109 -7.21 31.54 29.99
CA GLN A 109 -7.76 32.81 29.54
C GLN A 109 -8.68 32.69 28.32
N ILE A 110 -8.46 31.68 27.47
CA ILE A 110 -9.32 31.39 26.32
C ILE A 110 -10.47 30.48 26.79
N PRO A 111 -11.75 30.88 26.64
CA PRO A 111 -12.90 30.12 27.16
C PRO A 111 -13.30 28.92 26.27
N PHE A 112 -12.36 28.40 25.47
CA PHE A 112 -12.55 27.31 24.51
C PHE A 112 -11.31 26.41 24.54
N ALA A 113 -11.44 25.16 24.07
CA ALA A 113 -10.32 24.25 24.01
C ALA A 113 -9.27 24.73 22.98
N LEU A 114 -7.98 24.66 23.32
CA LEU A 114 -6.88 25.21 22.49
C LEU A 114 -6.74 24.53 21.12
N ASP A 115 -7.35 23.36 20.93
CA ASP A 115 -7.44 22.60 19.70
C ASP A 115 -8.64 22.98 18.82
N GLU A 116 -9.66 23.68 19.35
CA GLU A 116 -10.78 24.24 18.57
C GLU A 116 -10.51 25.67 18.05
N VAL A 117 -9.53 26.36 18.64
CA VAL A 117 -9.11 27.72 18.26
C VAL A 117 -7.80 27.72 17.50
N VAL A 118 -7.57 28.76 16.71
CA VAL A 118 -6.22 29.22 16.35
C VAL A 118 -5.94 30.43 17.23
N TRP A 119 -4.75 30.47 17.82
CA TRP A 119 -4.33 31.57 18.68
C TRP A 119 -2.88 31.93 18.43
N SER A 120 -2.56 33.19 18.67
CA SER A 120 -1.24 33.78 18.56
C SER A 120 -1.04 34.70 19.76
N TYR A 121 0.21 35.01 20.08
CA TYR A 121 0.54 35.93 21.16
C TYR A 121 1.66 36.86 20.74
N GLN A 122 1.71 38.03 21.37
CA GLN A 122 2.80 38.98 21.19
C GLN A 122 3.05 39.74 22.50
N GLN A 123 4.32 39.96 22.82
CA GLN A 123 4.72 40.82 23.94
C GLN A 123 4.43 42.29 23.61
N ILE A 124 3.93 43.03 24.60
CA ILE A 124 3.47 44.41 24.50
C ILE A 124 4.29 45.27 25.46
N GLY A 125 4.75 46.44 25.00
CA GLY A 125 5.40 47.41 25.87
C GLY A 125 6.70 46.93 26.52
N GLY A 126 7.52 46.17 25.79
CA GLY A 126 8.94 46.07 26.11
C GLY A 126 9.69 47.16 25.35
N ASP A 127 10.38 48.04 26.07
CA ASP A 127 11.42 48.86 25.47
C ASP A 127 12.54 47.94 24.94
N GLU A 128 13.14 48.28 23.81
CA GLU A 128 14.36 47.63 23.31
C GLU A 128 15.62 48.03 24.12
N GLU A 129 15.44 48.54 25.34
CA GLU A 129 16.54 48.61 26.30
C GLU A 129 16.94 47.18 26.67
N GLU A 130 18.14 46.79 26.23
CA GLU A 130 18.85 45.59 26.63
C GLU A 130 19.14 45.62 28.14
N SER A 131 18.13 45.42 28.97
CA SER A 131 18.37 44.96 30.33
C SER A 131 18.87 43.51 30.24
N ASP A 132 20.11 43.32 30.68
CA ASP A 132 20.75 42.01 30.95
C ASP A 132 20.06 41.24 32.09
N GLU A 133 18.90 41.71 32.55
CA GLU A 133 18.05 41.00 33.50
C GLU A 133 17.44 39.76 32.82
N GLU A 134 17.82 38.59 33.36
CA GLU A 134 17.36 37.29 32.89
C GLU A 134 15.83 37.14 33.02
N PHE A 135 15.22 37.84 33.99
CA PHE A 135 13.80 37.85 34.30
C PHE A 135 13.12 39.15 33.87
N THR A 136 12.01 39.06 33.13
CA THR A 136 11.22 40.25 32.73
C THR A 136 9.73 40.10 33.07
N MET A 137 9.11 41.15 33.61
CA MET A 137 7.65 41.24 33.76
C MET A 137 7.00 41.65 32.43
N ALA A 138 6.89 40.70 31.50
CA ALA A 138 6.28 40.93 30.20
C ALA A 138 4.74 41.08 30.28
N GLU A 139 4.18 42.13 29.68
CA GLU A 139 2.77 42.16 29.29
C GLU A 139 2.63 41.47 27.92
N VAL A 140 1.65 40.57 27.77
CA VAL A 140 1.44 39.77 26.56
C VAL A 140 -0.01 39.91 26.11
N GLY A 141 -0.19 40.25 24.84
CA GLY A 141 -1.48 40.15 24.15
C GLY A 141 -1.70 38.72 23.65
N LEU A 142 -2.80 38.11 24.08
CA LEU A 142 -3.35 36.88 23.54
C LEU A 142 -4.42 37.23 22.51
N PHE A 143 -4.32 36.64 21.32
CA PHE A 143 -5.23 36.82 20.20
C PHE A 143 -5.72 35.44 19.76
N ALA A 144 -7.03 35.19 19.80
CA ALA A 144 -7.58 33.87 19.49
C ALA A 144 -8.89 33.95 18.70
N MET A 145 -9.12 33.02 17.78
CA MET A 145 -10.39 32.88 17.05
C MET A 145 -10.68 31.40 16.81
N LYS A 146 -11.96 31.02 16.78
CA LYS A 146 -12.35 29.64 16.48
C LYS A 146 -11.92 29.23 15.07
N ARG A 147 -11.45 27.99 14.91
CA ARG A 147 -10.90 27.49 13.65
C ARG A 147 -11.94 27.45 12.53
N ASP A 148 -13.22 27.25 12.85
CA ASP A 148 -14.33 27.26 11.89
C ASP A 148 -14.50 28.64 11.23
N GLN A 149 -14.42 29.73 12.01
CA GLN A 149 -14.56 31.10 11.50
C GLN A 149 -13.41 31.46 10.54
N ILE A 150 -12.18 31.10 10.92
CA ILE A 150 -10.99 31.28 10.05
C ILE A 150 -11.13 30.44 8.77
N THR A 151 -11.60 29.19 8.89
CA THR A 151 -11.79 28.31 7.73
C THR A 151 -12.84 28.86 6.76
N ARG A 152 -13.97 29.36 7.27
CA ARG A 152 -15.01 30.02 6.47
C ARG A 152 -14.48 31.27 5.75
N ALA A 153 -13.61 32.05 6.38
CA ALA A 153 -13.00 33.23 5.74
C ALA A 153 -11.95 32.87 4.67
N ILE A 154 -11.16 31.82 4.87
CA ILE A 154 -10.13 31.36 3.91
C ILE A 154 -10.74 30.61 2.72
N LEU A 155 -11.89 29.94 2.90
CA LEU A 155 -12.47 29.04 1.90
C LEU A 155 -12.74 29.71 0.53
N PRO A 156 -13.41 30.89 0.43
CA PRO A 156 -13.64 31.55 -0.86
C PRO A 156 -12.35 31.88 -1.61
N LEU A 157 -11.32 32.36 -0.90
CA LEU A 157 -10.00 32.64 -1.50
C LEU A 157 -9.32 31.37 -2.00
N THR A 158 -9.43 30.27 -1.23
CA THR A 158 -8.86 28.97 -1.61
C THR A 158 -9.54 28.41 -2.86
N VAL A 159 -10.86 28.56 -2.99
CA VAL A 159 -11.63 28.17 -4.19
C VAL A 159 -11.24 29.05 -5.39
N ALA A 160 -10.96 30.33 -5.18
CA ALA A 160 -10.41 31.24 -6.20
C ALA A 160 -8.91 31.00 -6.52
N GLY A 161 -8.27 29.98 -5.94
CA GLY A 161 -6.86 29.66 -6.16
C GLY A 161 -5.87 30.62 -5.49
N ILE A 162 -6.35 31.48 -4.59
CA ILE A 162 -5.55 32.44 -3.83
C ILE A 162 -5.01 31.77 -2.56
N GLU A 163 -3.69 31.66 -2.43
CA GLU A 163 -3.06 31.17 -1.20
C GLU A 163 -2.93 32.30 -0.15
N VAL A 164 -3.54 32.14 1.02
CA VAL A 164 -3.46 33.09 2.14
C VAL A 164 -2.18 32.87 2.97
N ASP A 165 -1.46 33.96 3.25
CA ASP A 165 -0.25 34.01 4.11
C ASP A 165 -0.55 34.51 5.52
N ILE A 166 -1.42 35.50 5.65
CA ILE A 166 -1.71 36.16 6.93
C ILE A 166 -3.22 36.25 7.12
N VAL A 167 -3.69 35.85 8.30
CA VAL A 167 -5.07 36.06 8.76
C VAL A 167 -4.99 36.93 10.01
N GLN A 168 -5.68 38.07 10.00
CA GLN A 168 -5.68 39.01 11.12
C GLN A 168 -7.08 39.57 11.37
N MET A 169 -7.40 39.88 12.63
CA MET A 169 -8.67 40.50 12.98
C MET A 169 -8.73 41.96 12.52
N SER A 170 -9.86 42.41 11.95
CA SER A 170 -10.03 43.78 11.43
C SER A 170 -9.63 44.87 12.45
N PRO A 171 -10.00 44.79 13.76
CA PRO A 171 -9.54 45.75 14.75
C PRO A 171 -8.02 45.84 14.93
N ILE A 172 -7.30 44.73 14.76
CA ILE A 172 -5.83 44.68 14.91
C ILE A 172 -5.15 45.25 13.67
N ALA A 173 -5.70 44.96 12.47
CA ALA A 173 -5.28 45.63 11.25
C ALA A 173 -5.50 47.15 11.34
N LEU A 174 -6.66 47.61 11.83
CA LEU A 174 -6.94 49.04 12.05
C LEU A 174 -5.98 49.67 13.06
N TYR A 175 -5.67 49.00 14.17
CA TYR A 175 -4.64 49.44 15.11
C TYR A 175 -3.27 49.58 14.42
N ASN A 176 -2.88 48.61 13.59
CA ASN A 176 -1.61 48.66 12.85
C ASN A 176 -1.56 49.84 11.88
N TYR A 177 -2.65 50.12 11.16
CA TYR A 177 -2.78 51.33 10.35
C TYR A 177 -2.61 52.61 11.19
N ILE A 178 -3.34 52.73 12.31
CA ILE A 178 -3.35 53.93 13.15
C ILE A 178 -1.99 54.18 13.79
N CYS A 179 -1.32 53.14 14.28
CA CYS A 179 0.00 53.24 14.90
C CYS A 179 1.11 53.53 13.89
N PHE A 180 1.01 52.97 12.68
CA PHE A 180 1.94 53.28 11.60
C PHE A 180 1.73 54.71 11.10
N ASP A 181 0.55 55.04 10.61
CA ASP A 181 0.28 56.24 9.81
C ASP A 181 -0.11 57.48 10.65
N GLN A 182 -0.94 57.32 11.67
CA GLN A 182 -1.64 58.43 12.34
C GLN A 182 -1.04 58.83 13.71
N ILE A 183 -0.27 57.96 14.35
CA ILE A 183 0.44 58.23 15.61
C ILE A 183 1.94 58.30 15.32
N LYS A 184 2.62 59.38 15.75
CA LYS A 184 4.07 59.54 15.59
C LYS A 184 4.80 59.21 16.90
N GLY A 185 5.47 58.06 16.91
CA GLY A 185 6.38 57.63 17.98
C GLY A 185 5.68 57.18 19.28
N SER A 186 6.40 56.38 20.08
CA SER A 186 5.95 55.74 21.32
C SER A 186 5.77 56.67 22.53
N GLY A 187 5.61 57.98 22.31
CA GLY A 187 5.64 59.01 23.36
C GLY A 187 4.32 59.72 23.69
N SER A 188 3.24 59.50 22.91
CA SER A 188 1.94 60.14 23.17
C SER A 188 1.22 59.47 24.33
N LYS A 189 1.12 60.14 25.49
CA LYS A 189 0.25 59.69 26.60
C LYS A 189 -1.25 59.85 26.31
N ASP A 190 -1.60 60.57 25.25
CA ASP A 190 -2.98 60.78 24.84
C ASP A 190 -3.42 59.67 23.88
N SER A 191 -4.57 59.06 24.19
CA SER A 191 -5.20 58.03 23.37
C SER A 191 -6.10 58.61 22.29
N VAL A 192 -6.18 57.92 21.16
CA VAL A 192 -7.19 58.17 20.12
C VAL A 192 -8.28 57.11 20.19
N VAL A 193 -9.53 57.52 19.96
CA VAL A 193 -10.65 56.60 19.68
C VAL A 193 -10.73 56.46 18.17
N VAL A 194 -10.96 55.25 17.68
CA VAL A 194 -11.10 54.93 16.25
C VAL A 194 -12.41 54.18 16.08
N LEU A 195 -13.24 54.63 15.14
CA LEU A 195 -14.57 54.07 14.85
C LEU A 195 -14.61 53.63 13.39
N ASP A 196 -14.38 52.34 13.10
CA ASP A 196 -14.62 51.80 11.76
C ASP A 196 -16.08 51.35 11.62
N ILE A 197 -16.89 52.19 10.98
CA ILE A 197 -18.34 51.98 10.87
C ILE A 197 -18.63 51.16 9.61
N GLY A 198 -18.82 49.86 9.82
CA GLY A 198 -19.19 48.88 8.80
C GLY A 198 -20.68 48.90 8.46
N ALA A 199 -21.12 47.87 7.73
CA ALA A 199 -22.53 47.70 7.38
C ALA A 199 -23.37 47.28 8.61
N ASP A 200 -22.98 46.22 9.33
CA ASP A 200 -23.78 45.71 10.45
C ASP A 200 -23.24 46.11 11.82
N ASN A 201 -21.91 46.14 11.98
CA ASN A 201 -21.23 46.47 13.24
C ASN A 201 -20.25 47.65 13.05
N THR A 202 -19.83 48.23 14.17
CA THR A 202 -18.74 49.19 14.25
C THR A 202 -17.65 48.62 15.14
N ASP A 203 -16.42 48.56 14.63
CA ASP A 203 -15.25 48.23 15.46
C ASP A 203 -14.72 49.53 16.10
N LEU A 204 -14.83 49.59 17.43
CA LEU A 204 -14.33 50.70 18.25
C LEU A 204 -13.01 50.29 18.89
N ILE A 205 -11.96 51.06 18.63
CA ILE A 205 -10.62 50.87 19.17
C ILE A 205 -10.22 52.11 19.97
N ILE A 206 -9.53 51.94 21.09
CA ILE A 206 -8.89 53.01 21.84
C ILE A 206 -7.42 52.64 22.03
N THR A 207 -6.50 53.51 21.61
CA THR A 207 -5.06 53.24 21.65
C THR A 207 -4.23 54.50 21.87
N ASP A 208 -3.13 54.34 22.60
CA ASP A 208 -2.04 55.32 22.79
C ASP A 208 -0.83 55.06 21.85
N GLY A 209 -0.93 54.05 20.97
CA GLY A 209 0.16 53.56 20.13
C GLY A 209 0.83 52.28 20.66
N THR A 210 0.77 52.04 21.97
CA THR A 210 1.43 50.88 22.63
C THR A 210 0.41 49.83 23.05
N ARG A 211 -0.69 50.23 23.68
CA ARG A 211 -1.80 49.36 24.08
C ARG A 211 -2.98 49.54 23.13
N ILE A 212 -3.75 48.46 22.97
CA ILE A 212 -5.01 48.45 22.25
C ILE A 212 -6.13 47.99 23.19
N TRP A 213 -7.18 48.78 23.30
CA TRP A 213 -8.47 48.32 23.83
C TRP A 213 -9.47 48.30 22.68
N GLN A 214 -10.21 47.20 22.52
CA GLN A 214 -11.19 47.06 21.45
C GLN A 214 -12.56 46.66 22.01
N ARG A 215 -13.61 47.16 21.38
CA ARG A 215 -15.00 46.74 21.61
C ARG A 215 -15.75 46.77 20.29
N ASN A 216 -16.43 45.68 19.95
CA ASN A 216 -17.39 45.69 18.86
C ASN A 216 -18.70 46.32 19.36
N VAL A 217 -19.19 47.32 18.64
CA VAL A 217 -20.52 47.91 18.85
C VAL A 217 -21.44 47.32 17.78
N PRO A 218 -22.53 46.62 18.14
CA PRO A 218 -23.42 45.93 17.20
C PRO A 218 -24.40 46.90 16.52
N ILE A 219 -23.88 48.02 16.03
CA ILE A 219 -24.59 49.07 15.29
C ILE A 219 -23.70 49.47 14.12
N GLY A 220 -24.30 49.62 12.94
CA GLY A 220 -23.62 49.93 11.68
C GLY A 220 -24.58 50.54 10.65
N GLY A 221 -24.08 50.81 9.45
CA GLY A 221 -24.82 51.49 8.38
C GLY A 221 -26.20 50.89 8.03
N ASN A 222 -26.41 49.60 8.21
CA ASN A 222 -27.67 48.89 7.96
C ASN A 222 -28.74 49.18 9.02
N HIS A 223 -28.36 49.54 10.25
CA HIS A 223 -29.31 49.91 11.31
C HIS A 223 -30.03 51.21 10.94
N PHE A 224 -29.29 52.19 10.39
CA PHE A 224 -29.84 53.42 9.81
C PHE A 224 -30.78 53.12 8.62
N THR A 225 -30.38 52.20 7.73
CA THR A 225 -31.22 51.77 6.60
C THR A 225 -32.52 51.12 7.08
N ARG A 226 -32.45 50.21 8.07
CA ARG A 226 -33.62 49.55 8.67
C ARG A 226 -34.56 50.56 9.34
N ALA A 227 -34.05 51.57 10.04
CA ALA A 227 -34.86 52.66 10.59
C ALA A 227 -35.64 53.41 9.50
N LEU A 228 -34.98 53.76 8.38
CA LEU A 228 -35.66 54.37 7.22
C LEU A 228 -36.69 53.44 6.57
N THR A 229 -36.43 52.13 6.45
CA THR A 229 -37.44 51.18 5.93
C THR A 229 -38.69 51.13 6.80
N LYS A 230 -38.54 51.23 8.14
CA LYS A 230 -39.63 51.17 9.10
C LYS A 230 -40.48 52.45 9.10
N GLU A 231 -39.83 53.60 9.26
CA GLU A 231 -40.53 54.88 9.44
C GLU A 231 -41.08 55.43 8.10
N LEU A 232 -40.37 55.24 6.99
CA LEU A 232 -40.78 55.73 5.66
C LEU A 232 -41.45 54.64 4.79
N LYS A 233 -41.60 53.41 5.30
CA LYS A 233 -42.19 52.25 4.60
C LYS A 233 -41.56 51.97 3.22
N LEU A 234 -40.24 52.13 3.14
CA LEU A 234 -39.45 51.93 1.92
C LEU A 234 -38.86 50.51 1.85
N THR A 235 -38.57 50.04 0.64
CA THR A 235 -37.73 48.84 0.45
C THR A 235 -36.28 49.12 0.88
N PHE A 236 -35.53 48.08 1.27
CA PHE A 236 -34.15 48.24 1.75
C PHE A 236 -33.26 48.99 0.75
N ALA A 237 -33.29 48.64 -0.54
CA ALA A 237 -32.54 49.33 -1.59
C ALA A 237 -32.92 50.83 -1.73
N LYS A 238 -34.21 51.17 -1.64
CA LYS A 238 -34.66 52.58 -1.67
C LYS A 238 -34.21 53.35 -0.43
N ALA A 239 -34.31 52.73 0.75
CA ALA A 239 -33.84 53.30 2.00
C ALA A 239 -32.32 53.50 2.02
N GLU A 240 -31.55 52.56 1.45
CA GLU A 240 -30.08 52.65 1.32
C GLU A 240 -29.69 53.81 0.41
N HIS A 241 -30.32 53.91 -0.76
CA HIS A 241 -30.10 55.02 -1.68
C HIS A 241 -30.46 56.38 -1.04
N LEU A 242 -31.57 56.44 -0.28
CA LEU A 242 -31.99 57.63 0.44
C LEU A 242 -31.05 58.01 1.58
N LYS A 243 -30.51 57.02 2.32
CA LYS A 243 -29.49 57.20 3.36
C LYS A 243 -28.21 57.78 2.79
N ARG A 244 -27.68 57.20 1.71
CA ARG A 244 -26.46 57.65 1.01
C ARG A 244 -26.62 59.08 0.46
N ASN A 245 -27.83 59.46 0.04
CA ASN A 245 -28.13 60.77 -0.55
C ASN A 245 -28.96 61.69 0.37
N ALA A 246 -28.92 61.51 1.69
CA ALA A 246 -29.84 62.17 2.64
C ALA A 246 -29.91 63.71 2.53
N THR A 247 -28.80 64.36 2.16
CA THR A 247 -28.71 65.82 1.96
C THR A 247 -29.30 66.33 0.65
N LYS A 248 -29.48 65.46 -0.36
CA LYS A 248 -30.05 65.77 -1.69
C LYS A 248 -31.53 65.39 -1.80
N ALA A 249 -32.10 64.77 -0.77
CA ALA A 249 -33.48 64.32 -0.76
C ALA A 249 -34.47 65.52 -0.62
N PRO A 250 -35.73 65.37 -1.07
CA PRO A 250 -36.74 66.44 -0.95
C PRO A 250 -37.04 66.90 0.48
N ASP A 251 -36.96 65.98 1.46
CA ASP A 251 -37.05 66.31 2.88
C ASP A 251 -35.92 65.64 3.68
N PRO A 252 -34.78 66.32 3.85
CA PRO A 252 -33.70 65.84 4.70
C PRO A 252 -34.10 65.76 6.19
N ARG A 253 -35.02 66.61 6.66
CA ARG A 253 -35.40 66.67 8.09
C ARG A 253 -36.18 65.43 8.51
N ALA A 254 -37.09 64.93 7.67
CA ALA A 254 -37.78 63.67 7.90
C ALA A 254 -36.78 62.49 7.97
N ILE A 255 -35.82 62.43 7.05
CA ILE A 255 -34.78 61.38 7.01
C ILE A 255 -33.93 61.38 8.29
N PHE A 256 -33.45 62.56 8.71
CA PHE A 256 -32.70 62.69 9.98
C PHE A 256 -33.55 62.34 11.20
N THR A 257 -34.85 62.67 11.18
CA THR A 257 -35.76 62.36 12.29
C THR A 257 -36.02 60.85 12.40
N ALA A 258 -36.27 60.18 11.28
CA ALA A 258 -36.42 58.72 11.22
C ALA A 258 -35.17 57.96 11.70
N MET A 259 -33.97 58.51 11.44
CA MET A 259 -32.70 57.92 11.89
C MET A 259 -32.29 58.30 13.33
N ARG A 260 -32.98 59.26 13.98
CA ARG A 260 -32.53 59.86 15.26
C ARG A 260 -32.39 58.85 16.39
N GLY A 261 -33.23 57.82 16.46
CA GLY A 261 -33.09 56.74 17.44
C GLY A 261 -31.73 56.04 17.32
N VAL A 262 -31.36 55.61 16.11
CA VAL A 262 -30.08 54.92 15.84
C VAL A 262 -28.88 55.83 16.11
N PHE A 263 -28.98 57.13 15.81
CA PHE A 263 -27.94 58.10 16.19
C PHE A 263 -27.73 58.18 17.70
N ASN A 264 -28.82 58.24 18.48
CA ASN A 264 -28.76 58.27 19.95
C ASN A 264 -28.17 56.96 20.51
N ASP A 265 -28.65 55.81 20.04
CA ASP A 265 -28.20 54.48 20.50
C ASP A 265 -26.71 54.27 20.20
N PHE A 266 -26.27 54.59 18.98
CA PHE A 266 -24.86 54.50 18.59
C PHE A 266 -23.97 55.39 19.46
N THR A 267 -24.38 56.64 19.66
CA THR A 267 -23.63 57.62 20.47
C THR A 267 -23.58 57.22 21.94
N SER A 268 -24.67 56.66 22.48
CA SER A 268 -24.73 56.10 23.84
C SER A 268 -23.74 54.95 24.02
N GLU A 269 -23.65 54.03 23.04
CA GLU A 269 -22.69 52.93 23.09
C GLU A 269 -21.23 53.38 22.92
N VAL A 270 -20.95 54.41 22.10
CA VAL A 270 -19.61 55.03 22.02
C VAL A 270 -19.25 55.69 23.35
N ASN A 271 -20.14 56.49 23.95
CA ASN A 271 -19.93 57.12 25.26
C ASN A 271 -19.71 56.08 26.38
N ARG A 272 -20.51 55.01 26.41
CA ARG A 272 -20.33 53.88 27.34
C ARG A 272 -18.97 53.21 27.18
N SER A 273 -18.49 53.05 25.94
CA SER A 273 -17.18 52.46 25.64
C SER A 273 -16.03 53.33 26.15
N ILE A 274 -16.08 54.63 25.85
CA ILE A 274 -15.08 55.60 26.31
C ILE A 274 -15.09 55.69 27.85
N GLY A 275 -16.26 55.78 28.47
CA GLY A 275 -16.39 55.81 29.93
C GLY A 275 -15.83 54.57 30.62
N PHE A 276 -16.08 53.38 30.06
CA PHE A 276 -15.50 52.13 30.58
C PHE A 276 -13.98 52.12 30.47
N TYR A 277 -13.42 52.50 29.31
CA TYR A 277 -11.96 52.61 29.14
C TYR A 277 -11.33 53.59 30.13
N SER A 278 -11.89 54.80 30.27
CA SER A 278 -11.42 55.81 31.23
C SER A 278 -11.55 55.37 32.70
N SER A 279 -12.49 54.47 33.02
CA SER A 279 -12.62 53.93 34.39
C SER A 279 -11.49 52.96 34.76
N ILE A 280 -10.98 52.21 33.77
CA ILE A 280 -9.87 51.25 33.90
C ILE A 280 -8.52 51.97 33.81
N ASN A 281 -8.37 52.87 32.82
CA ASN A 281 -7.16 53.62 32.55
C ASN A 281 -7.33 55.11 32.92
N ARG A 282 -7.44 55.38 34.24
CA ARG A 282 -7.74 56.72 34.79
C ARG A 282 -6.75 57.83 34.40
N THR A 283 -5.56 57.46 33.94
CA THR A 283 -4.51 58.38 33.49
C THR A 283 -4.57 58.71 32.00
N ALA A 284 -5.30 57.95 31.19
CA ALA A 284 -5.41 58.20 29.77
C ALA A 284 -6.37 59.36 29.47
N LYS A 285 -5.97 60.22 28.54
CA LYS A 285 -6.80 61.29 27.99
C LYS A 285 -7.18 60.92 26.57
N ILE A 286 -8.47 61.05 26.24
CA ILE A 286 -8.92 60.94 24.85
C ILE A 286 -8.64 62.28 24.16
N ARG A 287 -7.77 62.29 23.15
CA ARG A 287 -7.46 63.50 22.36
C ARG A 287 -8.52 63.75 21.30
N LYS A 288 -8.82 62.73 20.50
CA LYS A 288 -9.76 62.81 19.37
C LYS A 288 -10.36 61.46 19.00
N VAL A 289 -11.45 61.52 18.24
CA VAL A 289 -12.12 60.38 17.62
C VAL A 289 -11.88 60.42 16.11
N ILE A 290 -11.40 59.31 15.55
CA ILE A 290 -11.14 59.14 14.12
C ILE A 290 -12.22 58.25 13.51
N GLY A 291 -12.99 58.80 12.58
CA GLY A 291 -14.04 58.08 11.84
C GLY A 291 -13.51 57.40 10.59
N LEU A 292 -13.79 56.10 10.49
CA LEU A 292 -13.40 55.19 9.41
C LEU A 292 -14.61 54.43 8.87
N GLY A 293 -14.41 53.73 7.74
CA GLY A 293 -15.43 52.91 7.12
C GLY A 293 -16.44 53.70 6.29
N ASN A 294 -17.15 52.99 5.41
CA ASN A 294 -18.15 53.61 4.53
C ASN A 294 -19.40 54.07 5.30
N GLY A 295 -19.66 53.55 6.50
CA GLY A 295 -20.74 54.05 7.36
C GLY A 295 -20.50 55.46 7.91
N PHE A 296 -19.23 55.86 8.10
CA PHE A 296 -18.89 57.21 8.57
C PHE A 296 -19.16 58.31 7.52
N LYS A 297 -19.37 57.94 6.25
CA LYS A 297 -19.83 58.86 5.18
C LYS A 297 -21.26 59.35 5.38
N LEU A 298 -22.02 58.79 6.33
CA LEU A 298 -23.41 59.19 6.61
C LEU A 298 -23.48 60.70 6.90
N PRO A 299 -24.18 61.51 6.09
CA PRO A 299 -24.22 62.95 6.30
C PRO A 299 -24.71 63.31 7.70
N GLY A 300 -24.06 64.28 8.34
CA GLY A 300 -24.39 64.74 9.69
C GLY A 300 -23.84 63.89 10.84
N LEU A 301 -23.40 62.65 10.63
CA LEU A 301 -22.91 61.76 11.69
C LEU A 301 -21.70 62.33 12.44
N GLN A 302 -20.69 62.85 11.73
CA GLN A 302 -19.52 63.49 12.34
C GLN A 302 -19.91 64.63 13.29
N LYS A 303 -20.80 65.54 12.83
CA LYS A 303 -21.30 66.66 13.65
C LYS A 303 -22.11 66.18 14.85
N PHE A 304 -22.94 65.16 14.67
CA PHE A 304 -23.75 64.58 15.74
C PHE A 304 -22.87 63.97 16.83
N LEU A 305 -21.84 63.19 16.47
CA LEU A 305 -20.88 62.64 17.41
C LEU A 305 -20.09 63.75 18.11
N GLN A 306 -19.58 64.74 17.38
CA GLN A 306 -18.83 65.86 17.96
C GLN A 306 -19.63 66.64 19.03
N GLN A 307 -20.93 66.85 18.78
CA GLN A 307 -21.83 67.52 19.73
C GLN A 307 -22.12 66.70 21.00
N ASN A 308 -22.19 65.37 20.90
CA ASN A 308 -22.61 64.50 22.01
C ASN A 308 -21.45 63.80 22.76
N LEU A 309 -20.27 63.70 22.15
CA LEU A 309 -19.06 63.14 22.76
C LEU A 309 -18.16 64.24 23.39
N SER A 310 -18.46 65.53 23.15
CA SER A 310 -17.64 66.68 23.57
C SER A 310 -16.15 66.55 23.21
N SER A 311 -15.87 65.84 22.11
CA SER A 311 -14.54 65.44 21.65
C SER A 311 -14.39 65.82 20.18
N GLU A 312 -13.17 66.13 19.74
CA GLU A 312 -12.91 66.35 18.31
C GLU A 312 -13.16 65.06 17.52
N VAL A 313 -13.96 65.14 16.45
CA VAL A 313 -14.28 64.00 15.59
C VAL A 313 -13.82 64.32 14.17
N GLU A 314 -12.79 63.64 13.72
CA GLU A 314 -12.18 63.81 12.39
C GLU A 314 -12.56 62.67 11.45
N LYS A 315 -12.61 62.97 10.15
CA LYS A 315 -12.59 61.98 9.08
C LYS A 315 -11.15 61.81 8.60
N VAL A 316 -10.74 60.59 8.23
CA VAL A 316 -9.47 60.41 7.51
C VAL A 316 -9.65 60.86 6.05
N ASP A 317 -8.90 61.89 5.67
CA ASP A 317 -8.90 62.44 4.31
C ASP A 317 -7.65 62.05 3.50
N ALA A 318 -6.59 61.56 4.14
CA ALA A 318 -5.41 61.00 3.48
C ALA A 318 -4.68 59.98 4.36
N PHE A 319 -4.03 59.00 3.71
CA PHE A 319 -3.00 58.17 4.34
C PHE A 319 -1.64 58.87 4.16
N THR A 320 -1.02 59.23 5.28
CA THR A 320 0.11 60.16 5.32
C THR A 320 1.46 59.53 4.95
N ARG A 321 1.61 58.22 5.21
CA ARG A 321 2.81 57.42 4.91
C ARG A 321 2.64 56.51 3.69
N LEU A 322 1.53 56.68 2.96
CA LEU A 322 1.26 55.99 1.71
C LEU A 322 1.71 56.82 0.51
N ALA A 323 2.65 56.28 -0.25
CA ALA A 323 3.06 56.75 -1.57
C ALA A 323 2.37 55.92 -2.68
N GLY A 324 2.53 56.33 -3.94
CA GLY A 324 1.87 55.71 -5.10
C GLY A 324 0.82 56.65 -5.69
N ASP A 325 1.27 57.62 -6.48
CA ASP A 325 0.43 58.75 -6.90
C ASP A 325 -0.70 58.34 -7.86
N GLU A 326 -0.51 57.29 -8.67
CA GLU A 326 -1.56 56.73 -9.53
C GLU A 326 -2.75 56.19 -8.71
N VAL A 327 -2.46 55.39 -7.67
CA VAL A 327 -3.49 54.86 -6.75
C VAL A 327 -4.14 56.00 -5.96
N LYS A 328 -3.34 56.97 -5.49
CA LYS A 328 -3.85 58.11 -4.72
C LYS A 328 -4.67 59.10 -5.57
N ALA A 329 -4.41 59.21 -6.87
CA ALA A 329 -5.18 60.05 -7.79
C ALA A 329 -6.47 59.37 -8.29
N ALA A 330 -6.59 58.05 -8.18
CA ALA A 330 -7.74 57.30 -8.68
C ALA A 330 -9.04 57.71 -7.95
N PRO A 331 -10.09 58.17 -8.66
CA PRO A 331 -11.34 58.63 -8.03
C PRO A 331 -12.00 57.57 -7.13
N GLN A 332 -12.02 56.31 -7.58
CA GLN A 332 -12.62 55.21 -6.83
C GLN A 332 -11.90 54.93 -5.50
N PHE A 333 -10.58 55.15 -5.44
CA PHE A 333 -9.80 55.04 -4.21
C PHE A 333 -10.09 56.22 -3.27
N GLN A 334 -10.04 57.47 -3.80
CA GLN A 334 -10.33 58.67 -3.01
C GLN A 334 -11.74 58.67 -2.42
N GLU A 335 -12.76 58.31 -3.20
CA GLU A 335 -14.12 58.18 -2.72
C GLU A 335 -14.25 57.15 -1.59
N ASN A 336 -13.42 56.11 -1.55
CA ASN A 336 -13.50 54.99 -0.61
C ASN A 336 -12.35 54.91 0.40
N LEU A 337 -11.50 55.94 0.49
CA LEU A 337 -10.24 55.94 1.24
C LEU A 337 -10.40 55.46 2.70
N ALA A 338 -11.39 56.00 3.42
CA ALA A 338 -11.68 55.62 4.80
C ALA A 338 -12.07 54.14 5.00
N SER A 339 -12.50 53.44 3.94
CA SER A 339 -12.82 52.00 3.99
C SER A 339 -11.63 51.09 3.70
N PHE A 340 -10.53 51.63 3.16
CA PHE A 340 -9.28 50.90 2.91
C PHE A 340 -8.38 50.81 4.15
N ALA A 341 -8.72 51.45 5.27
CA ALA A 341 -7.91 51.46 6.49
C ALA A 341 -7.57 50.05 7.02
N VAL A 342 -8.52 49.11 6.97
CA VAL A 342 -8.30 47.70 7.31
C VAL A 342 -7.25 47.06 6.38
N ALA A 343 -7.45 47.17 5.06
CA ALA A 343 -6.53 46.63 4.06
C ALA A 343 -5.13 47.28 4.14
N TYR A 344 -5.06 48.59 4.40
CA TYR A 344 -3.80 49.29 4.58
C TYR A 344 -3.02 48.74 5.79
N GLY A 345 -3.67 48.58 6.94
CA GLY A 345 -3.05 48.00 8.14
C GLY A 345 -2.63 46.53 8.00
N LEU A 346 -3.42 45.72 7.28
CA LEU A 346 -3.04 44.35 6.88
C LEU A 346 -1.78 44.34 6.01
N GLY A 347 -1.71 45.26 5.03
CA GLY A 347 -0.58 45.35 4.11
C GLY A 347 0.71 45.78 4.82
N VAL A 348 0.61 46.78 5.70
CA VAL A 348 1.70 47.21 6.60
C VAL A 348 2.20 46.04 7.47
N GLN A 349 1.28 45.21 7.99
CA GLN A 349 1.65 43.99 8.71
C GLN A 349 2.37 42.97 7.82
N GLY A 350 1.88 42.69 6.60
CA GLY A 350 2.52 41.72 5.71
C GLY A 350 3.91 42.13 5.21
N LEU A 351 4.16 43.43 5.17
CA LEU A 351 5.46 44.04 4.89
C LEU A 351 6.41 44.07 6.11
N GLY A 352 5.94 43.66 7.30
CA GLY A 352 6.72 43.64 8.52
C GLY A 352 6.95 45.01 9.15
N LYS A 353 6.10 46.00 8.85
CA LYS A 353 6.19 47.38 9.36
C LYS A 353 5.15 47.73 10.43
N ALA A 354 4.42 46.74 10.94
CA ALA A 354 3.35 46.90 11.92
C ALA A 354 3.81 46.67 13.36
N ASN A 355 3.20 47.40 14.31
CA ASN A 355 3.40 47.18 15.75
C ASN A 355 2.92 45.78 16.20
N LEU A 356 1.76 45.30 15.72
CA LEU A 356 1.28 43.94 15.97
C LEU A 356 1.44 43.05 14.73
N SER A 357 2.18 41.96 14.86
CA SER A 357 2.55 41.04 13.78
C SER A 357 1.91 39.64 13.90
N THR A 358 0.94 39.47 14.81
CA THR A 358 0.26 38.19 15.08
C THR A 358 -0.44 37.61 13.85
N ASN A 359 -0.37 36.28 13.67
CA ASN A 359 -0.99 35.58 12.55
C ASN A 359 -1.93 34.50 13.08
N LEU A 360 -3.19 34.51 12.63
CA LEU A 360 -4.21 33.51 12.94
C LEU A 360 -4.40 32.49 11.80
N LEU A 361 -3.47 32.41 10.84
CA LEU A 361 -3.43 31.32 9.88
C LEU A 361 -3.19 29.98 10.61
N PRO A 362 -3.99 28.93 10.37
CA PRO A 362 -3.77 27.62 10.99
C PRO A 362 -2.36 27.08 10.66
N PRO A 363 -1.58 26.60 11.66
CA PRO A 363 -0.19 26.17 11.45
C PRO A 363 -0.07 24.94 10.54
N GLU A 364 -1.15 24.19 10.33
CA GLU A 364 -1.23 23.10 9.35
C GLU A 364 -1.09 23.65 7.92
N ILE A 365 -1.78 24.75 7.60
CA ILE A 365 -1.72 25.40 6.28
C ILE A 365 -0.33 25.98 6.06
N GLU A 366 0.23 26.66 7.06
CA GLU A 366 1.60 27.20 7.00
C GLU A 366 2.63 26.07 6.74
N ARG A 367 2.57 24.97 7.49
CA ARG A 367 3.46 23.80 7.28
C ARG A 367 3.31 23.21 5.89
N VAL A 368 2.08 23.02 5.40
CA VAL A 368 1.83 22.49 4.05
C VAL A 368 2.43 23.39 2.98
N ARG A 369 2.32 24.72 3.13
CA ARG A 369 2.92 25.71 2.23
C ARG A 369 4.45 25.75 2.33
N LEU A 370 5.02 25.73 3.52
CA LEU A 370 6.47 25.61 3.73
C LEU A 370 7.05 24.34 3.10
N ILE A 371 6.35 23.21 3.24
CA ILE A 371 6.73 21.95 2.57
C ILE A 371 6.63 22.12 1.04
N ARG A 372 5.50 22.62 0.52
CA ARG A 372 5.28 22.85 -0.92
C ARG A 372 6.37 23.76 -1.54
N ALA A 373 6.73 24.84 -0.87
CA ALA A 373 7.79 25.76 -1.29
C ALA A 373 9.19 25.13 -1.24
N LYS A 374 9.45 24.23 -0.29
CA LYS A 374 10.74 23.52 -0.16
C LYS A 374 10.86 22.28 -1.05
N LYS A 375 9.76 21.68 -1.55
CA LYS A 375 9.78 20.51 -2.46
C LYS A 375 10.75 20.65 -3.66
N PRO A 376 10.74 21.74 -4.47
CA PRO A 376 11.68 21.85 -5.60
C PRO A 376 13.14 21.91 -5.14
N TRP A 377 13.44 22.58 -4.03
CA TRP A 377 14.78 22.63 -3.45
C TRP A 377 15.22 21.28 -2.88
N ALA A 378 14.33 20.54 -2.23
CA ALA A 378 14.60 19.19 -1.75
C ALA A 378 14.85 18.21 -2.91
N LEU A 379 14.12 18.35 -4.02
CA LEU A 379 14.34 17.57 -5.23
C LEU A 379 15.69 17.92 -5.88
N ALA A 380 16.02 19.21 -6.02
CA ALA A 380 17.31 19.65 -6.54
C ALA A 380 18.49 19.18 -5.66
N ALA A 381 18.38 19.29 -4.33
CA ALA A 381 19.37 18.78 -3.40
C ALA A 381 19.54 17.25 -3.50
N SER A 382 18.43 16.50 -3.60
CA SER A 382 18.44 15.05 -3.80
C SER A 382 19.11 14.66 -5.12
N SER A 383 18.83 15.40 -6.21
CA SER A 383 19.50 15.21 -7.50
C SER A 383 21.00 15.50 -7.43
N LEU A 384 21.43 16.56 -6.74
CA LEU A 384 22.84 16.88 -6.53
C LEU A 384 23.56 15.82 -5.68
N VAL A 385 22.91 15.28 -4.63
CA VAL A 385 23.46 14.17 -3.84
C VAL A 385 23.60 12.91 -4.70
N MET A 386 22.59 12.57 -5.52
CA MET A 386 22.66 11.42 -6.43
C MET A 386 23.73 11.59 -7.52
N LEU A 387 23.93 12.81 -8.03
CA LEU A 387 25.03 13.13 -8.96
C LEU A 387 26.41 13.04 -8.28
N GLY A 388 26.54 13.58 -7.06
CA GLY A 388 27.77 13.50 -6.27
C GLY A 388 28.16 12.06 -5.96
N LEU A 389 27.23 11.27 -5.42
CA LEU A 389 27.40 9.85 -5.16
C LEU A 389 27.71 9.08 -6.45
N GLY A 390 26.94 9.31 -7.53
CA GLY A 390 27.20 8.71 -8.84
C GLY A 390 28.60 9.01 -9.37
N SER A 391 29.07 10.26 -9.24
CA SER A 391 30.42 10.63 -9.65
C SER A 391 31.51 9.92 -8.83
N LEU A 392 31.32 9.77 -7.52
CA LEU A 392 32.26 9.05 -6.64
C LEU A 392 32.33 7.55 -6.99
N PHE A 393 31.17 6.90 -7.15
CA PHE A 393 31.09 5.47 -7.47
C PHE A 393 31.52 5.13 -8.91
N ILE A 394 31.50 6.08 -9.85
CA ILE A 394 31.94 5.86 -11.24
C ILE A 394 33.43 6.25 -11.42
N LEU A 395 33.85 7.42 -10.92
CA LEU A 395 35.21 7.93 -11.15
C LEU A 395 36.27 7.24 -10.29
N GLY A 396 35.91 6.76 -9.08
CA GLY A 396 36.81 6.02 -8.20
C GLY A 396 37.35 4.75 -8.88
N PRO A 397 36.48 3.79 -9.28
CA PRO A 397 36.89 2.59 -10.00
C PRO A 397 37.59 2.90 -11.33
N TYR A 398 37.17 3.94 -12.06
CA TYR A 398 37.79 4.33 -13.33
C TYR A 398 39.25 4.78 -13.15
N ARG A 399 39.55 5.60 -12.13
CA ARG A 399 40.93 6.01 -11.81
C ARG A 399 41.81 4.85 -11.35
N ILE A 400 41.26 3.91 -10.59
CA ILE A 400 41.96 2.67 -10.17
C ILE A 400 42.24 1.76 -11.39
N LEU A 401 41.32 1.68 -12.34
CA LEU A 401 41.53 0.90 -13.57
C LEU A 401 42.64 1.49 -14.46
N ALA A 402 42.73 2.82 -14.51
CA ALA A 402 43.75 3.53 -15.30
C ALA A 402 45.17 3.35 -14.77
N SER A 403 45.36 3.31 -13.44
CA SER A 403 46.69 3.25 -12.80
C SER A 403 47.34 1.85 -12.77
N VAL A 404 46.60 0.78 -13.09
CA VAL A 404 47.07 -0.62 -12.94
C VAL A 404 47.44 -1.27 -14.29
N SER A 405 47.40 -0.54 -15.41
CA SER A 405 47.64 -1.09 -16.76
C SER A 405 49.13 -1.32 -17.13
N THR A 406 49.87 -2.03 -16.26
CA THR A 406 51.21 -2.55 -16.63
C THR A 406 51.09 -3.66 -17.69
N PRO A 407 51.70 -3.53 -18.89
CA PRO A 407 51.54 -4.51 -19.97
C PRO A 407 52.00 -5.93 -19.60
N GLN A 408 52.95 -6.02 -18.68
CA GLN A 408 53.62 -7.25 -18.22
C GLN A 408 52.64 -8.28 -17.65
N TYR A 409 51.61 -7.83 -16.93
CA TYR A 409 50.65 -8.72 -16.26
C TYR A 409 49.37 -8.95 -17.07
N LYS A 410 49.21 -8.32 -18.24
CA LYS A 410 47.99 -8.37 -19.04
C LYS A 410 47.53 -9.81 -19.32
N ALA A 411 48.44 -10.71 -19.71
CA ALA A 411 48.11 -12.11 -19.97
C ALA A 411 47.64 -12.88 -18.71
N ALA A 412 48.24 -12.60 -17.54
CA ALA A 412 47.82 -13.20 -16.28
C ALA A 412 46.46 -12.65 -15.81
N VAL A 413 46.26 -11.34 -15.96
CA VAL A 413 44.98 -10.66 -15.67
C VAL A 413 43.87 -11.13 -16.61
N ASP A 414 44.14 -11.33 -17.90
CA ASP A 414 43.13 -11.82 -18.85
C ASP A 414 42.80 -13.31 -18.62
N LYS A 415 43.78 -14.12 -18.19
CA LYS A 415 43.53 -15.49 -17.70
C LYS A 415 42.71 -15.50 -16.41
N ALA A 416 43.01 -14.61 -15.46
CA ALA A 416 42.23 -14.44 -14.23
C ALA A 416 40.79 -13.97 -14.53
N LYS A 417 40.62 -12.95 -15.39
CA LYS A 417 39.31 -12.51 -15.89
C LYS A 417 38.54 -13.65 -16.58
N THR A 418 39.22 -14.55 -17.30
CA THR A 418 38.58 -15.72 -17.92
C THR A 418 38.06 -16.70 -16.86
N VAL A 419 38.81 -16.91 -15.77
CA VAL A 419 38.36 -17.72 -14.62
C VAL A 419 37.23 -17.02 -13.86
N THR A 420 37.33 -15.71 -13.59
CA THR A 420 36.26 -14.92 -12.96
C THR A 420 35.00 -14.89 -13.81
N LYS A 421 35.14 -14.74 -15.14
CA LYS A 421 34.03 -14.82 -16.09
C LYS A 421 33.39 -16.20 -16.02
N ARG A 422 34.16 -17.28 -16.10
CA ARG A 422 33.64 -18.64 -15.96
C ARG A 422 32.97 -18.89 -14.60
N GLY A 423 33.50 -18.30 -13.52
CA GLY A 423 32.88 -18.33 -12.19
C GLY A 423 31.56 -17.55 -12.12
N ASN A 424 31.48 -16.40 -12.78
CA ASN A 424 30.25 -15.61 -12.92
C ASN A 424 29.23 -16.31 -13.83
N ASP A 425 29.66 -16.88 -14.95
CA ASP A 425 28.81 -17.67 -15.86
C ASP A 425 28.24 -18.89 -15.13
N LEU A 426 29.06 -19.60 -14.34
CA LEU A 426 28.62 -20.69 -13.46
C LEU A 426 27.68 -20.21 -12.34
N LYS A 427 27.94 -19.03 -11.74
CA LYS A 427 27.05 -18.44 -10.72
C LYS A 427 25.72 -18.01 -11.32
N SER A 428 25.70 -17.43 -12.51
CA SER A 428 24.48 -17.08 -13.24
C SER A 428 23.72 -18.32 -13.71
N ALA A 429 24.42 -19.37 -14.16
CA ALA A 429 23.80 -20.67 -14.44
C ALA A 429 23.22 -21.31 -13.18
N TYR A 430 23.92 -21.22 -12.04
CA TYR A 430 23.43 -21.70 -10.74
C TYR A 430 22.22 -20.90 -10.26
N GLU A 431 22.25 -19.56 -10.25
CA GLU A 431 21.10 -18.74 -9.85
C GLU A 431 19.92 -18.88 -10.83
N LYS A 432 20.17 -19.13 -12.12
CA LYS A 432 19.13 -19.51 -13.10
C LYS A 432 18.52 -20.87 -12.77
N ALA A 433 19.34 -21.91 -12.60
CA ALA A 433 18.88 -23.26 -12.26
C ALA A 433 18.19 -23.30 -10.87
N LYS A 434 18.64 -22.49 -9.92
CA LYS A 434 18.04 -22.27 -8.60
C LYS A 434 16.74 -21.47 -8.72
N GLY A 435 16.63 -20.54 -9.66
CA GLY A 435 15.39 -19.83 -10.00
C GLY A 435 14.37 -20.74 -10.66
N GLU A 436 14.79 -21.60 -11.58
CA GLU A 436 13.98 -22.63 -12.23
C GLU A 436 13.55 -23.71 -11.22
N TRP A 437 14.47 -24.17 -10.37
CA TRP A 437 14.16 -25.05 -9.23
C TRP A 437 13.21 -24.37 -8.26
N LYS A 438 13.41 -23.08 -7.93
CA LYS A 438 12.52 -22.33 -7.03
C LYS A 438 11.14 -22.13 -7.64
N ALA A 439 11.03 -21.88 -8.95
CA ALA A 439 9.76 -21.84 -9.66
C ALA A 439 9.06 -23.21 -9.59
N LYS A 440 9.77 -24.31 -9.86
CA LYS A 440 9.24 -25.68 -9.73
C LYS A 440 8.91 -26.08 -8.28
N PHE A 441 9.62 -25.53 -7.30
CA PHE A 441 9.40 -25.72 -5.87
C PHE A 441 8.23 -24.89 -5.35
N ASP A 442 8.04 -23.67 -5.85
CA ASP A 442 6.91 -22.81 -5.49
C ASP A 442 5.63 -23.22 -6.25
N GLU A 443 5.73 -23.75 -7.47
CA GLU A 443 4.69 -24.54 -8.17
C GLU A 443 4.35 -25.81 -7.37
N GLY A 444 5.38 -26.51 -6.87
CA GLY A 444 5.24 -27.58 -5.88
C GLY A 444 4.55 -27.14 -4.59
N LYS A 445 4.77 -25.90 -4.10
CA LYS A 445 4.05 -25.34 -2.95
C LYS A 445 2.60 -24.98 -3.25
N ALA A 446 2.27 -24.50 -4.45
CA ALA A 446 0.86 -24.31 -4.83
C ALA A 446 0.11 -25.66 -4.87
N LEU A 447 0.81 -26.74 -5.24
CA LEU A 447 0.33 -28.12 -5.13
C LEU A 447 0.33 -28.67 -3.69
N VAL A 448 0.91 -27.96 -2.71
CA VAL A 448 1.09 -28.40 -1.31
C VAL A 448 0.44 -27.41 -0.32
N ILE A 449 -0.74 -27.83 0.15
CA ILE A 449 -1.49 -27.39 1.34
C ILE A 449 -2.58 -26.31 1.12
N ASP A 450 -3.80 -26.82 0.92
CA ASP A 450 -5.06 -26.19 1.31
C ASP A 450 -5.17 -26.34 2.85
N PRO A 451 -5.42 -25.26 3.62
CA PRO A 451 -5.46 -25.30 5.09
C PRO A 451 -6.44 -26.31 5.70
N ASN A 452 -7.54 -26.64 5.00
CA ASN A 452 -8.63 -27.41 5.62
C ASN A 452 -8.57 -28.93 5.39
N SER A 453 -7.68 -29.43 4.51
CA SER A 453 -7.71 -30.85 4.13
C SER A 453 -6.35 -31.55 3.94
N ARG A 454 -5.26 -30.84 3.60
CA ARG A 454 -4.01 -31.50 3.16
C ARG A 454 -3.08 -31.99 4.28
N GLY A 455 -3.36 -31.66 5.56
CA GLY A 455 -2.71 -32.30 6.71
C GLY A 455 -3.02 -33.80 6.83
N LEU A 456 -4.12 -34.25 6.20
CA LEU A 456 -4.55 -35.65 6.22
C LEU A 456 -3.71 -36.56 5.32
N TRP A 457 -3.05 -36.04 4.28
CA TRP A 457 -2.29 -36.90 3.35
C TRP A 457 -0.98 -37.45 3.94
N PRO A 458 -0.13 -36.66 4.66
CA PRO A 458 1.01 -37.22 5.39
C PRO A 458 0.59 -38.20 6.49
N ALA A 459 -0.54 -37.94 7.18
CA ALA A 459 -1.09 -38.86 8.17
C ALA A 459 -1.55 -40.17 7.53
N PHE A 460 -2.32 -40.10 6.43
CA PHE A 460 -2.75 -41.24 5.64
C PHE A 460 -1.56 -42.06 5.11
N LEU A 461 -0.52 -41.43 4.56
CA LEU A 461 0.68 -42.14 4.09
C LEU A 461 1.44 -42.84 5.22
N LYS A 462 1.53 -42.21 6.41
CA LYS A 462 2.11 -42.86 7.60
C LYS A 462 1.30 -44.10 7.99
N THR A 463 -0.02 -43.95 8.14
CA THR A 463 -0.93 -45.05 8.49
C THR A 463 -0.91 -46.15 7.43
N PHE A 464 -0.96 -45.81 6.15
CA PHE A 464 -0.85 -46.79 5.06
C PHE A 464 0.46 -47.58 5.14
N SER A 465 1.59 -46.92 5.43
CA SER A 465 2.88 -47.58 5.65
C SER A 465 2.92 -48.46 6.92
N GLU A 466 1.96 -48.34 7.84
CA GLU A 466 1.79 -49.25 8.98
C GLU A 466 0.96 -50.50 8.62
N PHE A 467 0.10 -50.41 7.59
CA PHE A 467 -0.75 -51.52 7.10
C PHE A 467 -0.25 -52.20 5.81
N VAL A 468 0.76 -51.65 5.13
CA VAL A 468 1.51 -52.38 4.09
C VAL A 468 2.32 -53.47 4.79
N TYR A 469 2.19 -54.71 4.29
CA TYR A 469 2.84 -55.90 4.86
C TYR A 469 4.34 -55.68 5.08
N ASP A 470 4.80 -55.89 6.31
CA ASP A 470 6.16 -55.60 6.77
C ASP A 470 6.76 -56.82 7.50
N PRO A 471 7.66 -57.59 6.85
CA PRO A 471 8.19 -58.83 7.42
C PRO A 471 9.06 -58.63 8.68
N LEU A 472 9.35 -57.38 9.07
CA LEU A 472 10.04 -57.05 10.32
C LEU A 472 9.11 -56.90 11.53
N LYS A 473 7.81 -56.64 11.30
CA LYS A 473 6.80 -56.53 12.36
C LYS A 473 6.05 -57.84 12.59
N ASP A 474 5.95 -58.66 11.55
CA ASP A 474 5.26 -59.94 11.57
C ASP A 474 6.05 -61.06 12.26
N VAL A 475 5.38 -62.19 12.46
CA VAL A 475 5.77 -63.38 13.27
C VAL A 475 7.07 -64.09 12.81
N TYR A 476 7.78 -63.55 11.83
CA TYR A 476 8.97 -64.15 11.21
C TYR A 476 10.27 -63.91 11.99
N ASN A 477 10.31 -62.92 12.90
CA ASN A 477 11.45 -62.62 13.79
C ASN A 477 12.80 -62.45 13.02
N LEU A 478 12.76 -61.72 11.91
CA LEU A 478 13.90 -61.47 11.02
C LEU A 478 14.67 -60.21 11.45
N ASN A 479 16.00 -60.23 11.38
CA ASN A 479 16.84 -59.08 11.70
C ASN A 479 17.39 -58.43 10.41
N PRO A 480 17.12 -57.14 10.12
CA PRO A 480 17.60 -56.49 8.90
C PRO A 480 19.13 -56.30 8.86
N ASP A 481 19.82 -56.35 10.00
CA ASP A 481 21.28 -56.27 10.08
C ASP A 481 21.97 -57.65 9.96
N ASN A 482 21.20 -58.74 9.84
CA ASN A 482 21.71 -60.10 9.70
C ASN A 482 21.73 -60.53 8.22
N PRO A 483 22.91 -60.75 7.59
CA PRO A 483 23.00 -61.16 6.19
C PRO A 483 22.29 -62.48 5.85
N ALA A 484 22.05 -63.36 6.83
CA ALA A 484 21.32 -64.60 6.61
C ALA A 484 19.80 -64.38 6.42
N ASP A 485 19.25 -63.32 7.01
CA ASP A 485 17.82 -62.99 6.93
C ASP A 485 17.49 -62.20 5.65
N GLN A 486 18.50 -61.58 5.03
CA GLN A 486 18.40 -60.74 3.83
C GLN A 486 17.59 -61.39 2.69
N GLU A 487 17.87 -62.67 2.34
CA GLU A 487 17.14 -63.35 1.26
C GLU A 487 15.66 -63.60 1.62
N THR A 488 15.36 -63.89 2.88
CA THR A 488 13.98 -64.06 3.35
C THR A 488 13.25 -62.71 3.39
N LEU A 489 13.93 -61.64 3.81
CA LEU A 489 13.42 -60.28 3.77
C LEU A 489 13.12 -59.83 2.35
N ASP A 490 14.00 -60.07 1.38
CA ASP A 490 13.77 -59.67 -0.02
C ASP A 490 12.66 -60.50 -0.70
N LYS A 491 12.42 -61.76 -0.27
CA LYS A 491 11.28 -62.58 -0.71
C LYS A 491 9.92 -62.13 -0.14
N LEU A 492 9.92 -61.53 1.06
CA LEU A 492 8.71 -61.13 1.79
C LEU A 492 8.44 -59.62 1.74
N ARG A 493 9.42 -58.79 1.38
CA ARG A 493 9.24 -57.34 1.29
C ARG A 493 8.35 -56.98 0.11
N VAL A 494 7.39 -56.10 0.36
CA VAL A 494 6.60 -55.42 -0.67
C VAL A 494 7.25 -54.07 -0.96
N HIS A 495 7.55 -53.82 -2.24
CA HIS A 495 8.04 -52.54 -2.71
C HIS A 495 6.88 -51.74 -3.31
N ILE A 496 6.69 -50.49 -2.88
CA ILE A 496 5.68 -49.59 -3.42
C ILE A 496 6.36 -48.59 -4.35
N ASP A 497 6.04 -48.67 -5.63
CA ASP A 497 6.67 -47.84 -6.67
C ASP A 497 5.89 -46.55 -6.93
N VAL A 498 4.55 -46.61 -6.87
CA VAL A 498 3.68 -45.46 -7.12
C VAL A 498 2.46 -45.49 -6.21
N ILE A 499 2.16 -44.38 -5.53
CA ILE A 499 0.86 -44.10 -4.95
C ILE A 499 0.24 -42.92 -5.71
N ARG A 500 -0.90 -43.13 -6.36
CA ARG A 500 -1.60 -42.11 -7.16
C ARG A 500 -3.06 -41.98 -6.69
N PRO A 501 -3.41 -40.93 -5.92
CA PRO A 501 -4.80 -40.61 -5.61
C PRO A 501 -5.51 -40.05 -6.85
N VAL A 502 -6.77 -40.46 -7.07
CA VAL A 502 -7.61 -39.99 -8.17
C VAL A 502 -9.02 -39.72 -7.64
N TRP A 503 -9.51 -38.49 -7.80
CA TRP A 503 -10.87 -38.14 -7.38
C TRP A 503 -11.93 -38.66 -8.36
N ARG A 504 -13.10 -39.04 -7.83
CA ARG A 504 -14.34 -39.34 -8.58
C ARG A 504 -15.54 -38.75 -7.87
N GLU A 505 -16.48 -38.20 -8.65
CA GLU A 505 -17.78 -37.72 -8.15
C GLU A 505 -18.80 -38.87 -8.02
N ASP A 506 -18.71 -39.89 -8.90
CA ASP A 506 -19.44 -41.14 -8.76
C ASP A 506 -18.45 -42.32 -8.73
N VAL A 507 -18.08 -42.76 -7.53
CA VAL A 507 -17.15 -43.90 -7.33
C VAL A 507 -17.74 -45.24 -7.79
N ALA A 508 -19.07 -45.33 -7.96
CA ALA A 508 -19.73 -46.52 -8.45
C ALA A 508 -19.55 -46.62 -9.97
N ALA A 509 -19.97 -45.58 -10.70
CA ALA A 509 -19.90 -45.52 -12.15
C ALA A 509 -18.45 -45.45 -12.66
N ASP A 510 -17.66 -44.52 -12.13
CA ASP A 510 -16.35 -44.13 -12.70
C ASP A 510 -15.15 -44.97 -12.19
N TRP A 511 -15.43 -46.04 -11.43
CA TRP A 511 -14.41 -46.95 -10.91
C TRP A 511 -14.96 -48.33 -10.58
N PHE A 512 -15.84 -48.47 -9.57
CA PHE A 512 -16.21 -49.80 -9.06
C PHE A 512 -16.85 -50.66 -10.14
N ASN A 513 -17.70 -50.09 -11.00
CA ASN A 513 -18.34 -50.81 -12.10
C ASN A 513 -17.36 -51.21 -13.22
N GLU A 514 -16.24 -50.51 -13.38
CA GLU A 514 -15.18 -50.83 -14.37
C GLU A 514 -14.24 -51.97 -13.92
N ILE A 515 -14.24 -52.33 -12.62
CA ILE A 515 -13.44 -53.46 -12.13
C ILE A 515 -13.99 -54.76 -12.73
N ASP A 516 -13.15 -55.46 -13.49
CA ASP A 516 -13.48 -56.75 -14.12
C ASP A 516 -14.02 -57.75 -13.05
N PRO A 517 -15.15 -58.43 -13.32
CA PRO A 517 -15.81 -59.32 -12.35
C PRO A 517 -14.95 -60.42 -11.75
N LYS A 518 -13.84 -60.83 -12.39
CA LYS A 518 -12.89 -61.77 -11.80
C LYS A 518 -12.20 -61.15 -10.59
N PHE A 519 -11.70 -59.93 -10.73
CA PHE A 519 -11.01 -59.22 -9.66
C PHE A 519 -11.94 -58.85 -8.50
N LYS A 520 -13.22 -58.55 -8.78
CA LYS A 520 -14.23 -58.33 -7.72
C LYS A 520 -14.39 -59.53 -6.77
N ARG A 521 -14.16 -60.77 -7.23
CA ARG A 521 -14.21 -61.98 -6.38
C ARG A 521 -13.04 -62.09 -5.40
N LEU A 522 -11.99 -61.29 -5.58
CA LEU A 522 -10.83 -61.20 -4.70
C LEU A 522 -10.96 -60.11 -3.63
N MET A 523 -12.00 -59.26 -3.73
CA MET A 523 -12.34 -58.28 -2.71
C MET A 523 -12.91 -58.99 -1.46
N HIS A 524 -12.95 -58.27 -0.34
CA HIS A 524 -13.65 -58.75 0.84
C HIS A 524 -15.16 -58.95 0.52
N PRO A 525 -15.81 -60.06 0.93
CA PRO A 525 -17.18 -60.38 0.51
C PRO A 525 -18.20 -59.29 0.80
N TYR A 526 -18.06 -58.62 1.96
CA TYR A 526 -18.90 -57.48 2.34
C TYR A 526 -18.83 -56.33 1.31
N ASP A 527 -17.64 -55.98 0.81
CA ASP A 527 -17.45 -54.89 -0.17
C ASP A 527 -17.88 -55.31 -1.59
N ALA A 528 -17.78 -56.61 -1.91
CA ALA A 528 -18.26 -57.14 -3.17
C ALA A 528 -19.80 -57.16 -3.24
N ALA A 529 -20.47 -57.36 -2.10
CA ALA A 529 -21.93 -57.39 -1.97
C ALA A 529 -22.57 -55.99 -1.82
N ASN A 530 -21.83 -55.01 -1.31
CA ASN A 530 -22.31 -53.65 -1.06
C ASN A 530 -21.51 -52.64 -1.92
N PRO A 531 -21.97 -52.28 -3.14
CA PRO A 531 -21.29 -51.30 -3.97
C PRO A 531 -21.11 -49.94 -3.27
N PRO A 532 -19.97 -49.25 -3.47
CA PRO A 532 -19.75 -47.92 -2.91
C PRO A 532 -20.67 -46.90 -3.63
N SER A 533 -20.94 -45.76 -2.99
CA SER A 533 -21.75 -44.69 -3.59
C SER A 533 -21.25 -43.30 -3.20
N GLY A 534 -21.57 -42.30 -4.02
CA GLY A 534 -21.12 -40.92 -3.84
C GLY A 534 -19.70 -40.66 -4.33
N LYS A 535 -19.05 -39.66 -3.74
CA LYS A 535 -17.74 -39.13 -4.15
C LYS A 535 -16.62 -39.54 -3.22
N GLY A 536 -15.40 -39.69 -3.75
CA GLY A 536 -14.23 -40.06 -2.95
C GLY A 536 -12.93 -40.18 -3.73
N TRP A 537 -11.85 -40.51 -3.01
CA TRP A 537 -10.53 -40.72 -3.60
C TRP A 537 -10.30 -42.20 -3.89
N ILE A 538 -10.06 -42.55 -5.15
CA ILE A 538 -9.53 -43.85 -5.52
C ILE A 538 -8.01 -43.80 -5.37
N ILE A 539 -7.47 -44.52 -4.40
CA ILE A 539 -6.03 -44.62 -4.18
C ILE A 539 -5.51 -45.79 -5.00
N GLN A 540 -4.64 -45.47 -5.96
CA GLN A 540 -3.99 -46.47 -6.80
C GLN A 540 -2.58 -46.72 -6.30
N VAL A 541 -2.29 -47.96 -5.92
CA VAL A 541 -1.00 -48.40 -5.40
C VAL A 541 -0.38 -49.38 -6.38
N VAL A 542 0.67 -48.95 -7.08
CA VAL A 542 1.55 -49.83 -7.86
C VAL A 542 2.67 -50.28 -6.97
N GLY A 543 2.92 -51.58 -6.95
CA GLY A 543 4.05 -52.15 -6.25
C GLY A 543 4.50 -53.47 -6.88
N HIS A 544 5.60 -54.00 -6.34
CA HIS A 544 6.13 -55.29 -6.73
C HIS A 544 6.68 -56.08 -5.54
N HIS A 545 6.79 -57.38 -5.71
CA HIS A 545 7.44 -58.28 -4.77
C HIS A 545 8.18 -59.40 -5.49
N TYR A 546 9.13 -60.04 -4.79
CA TYR A 546 10.00 -61.09 -5.36
C TYR A 546 9.68 -62.50 -4.82
N ASN A 547 8.43 -62.73 -4.38
CA ASN A 547 8.07 -63.98 -3.73
C ASN A 547 8.02 -65.14 -4.75
N PRO A 548 8.88 -66.17 -4.62
CA PRO A 548 9.00 -67.25 -5.60
C PRO A 548 7.87 -68.26 -5.45
N TYR A 549 7.66 -69.07 -6.49
CA TYR A 549 6.76 -70.22 -6.39
C TYR A 549 7.23 -71.19 -5.30
N PRO A 550 6.31 -71.78 -4.51
CA PRO A 550 6.69 -72.62 -3.38
C PRO A 550 7.47 -73.86 -3.80
N SER A 551 8.64 -74.05 -3.18
CA SER A 551 9.37 -75.32 -3.24
C SER A 551 8.58 -76.49 -2.64
N ALA A 552 8.95 -77.73 -2.98
CA ALA A 552 8.26 -78.93 -2.50
C ALA A 552 8.21 -79.07 -0.96
N ASP A 553 9.16 -78.48 -0.25
CA ASP A 553 9.16 -78.43 1.22
C ASP A 553 8.24 -77.33 1.76
N GLN A 554 8.19 -76.16 1.12
CA GLN A 554 7.25 -75.10 1.46
C GLN A 554 5.79 -75.53 1.23
N LEU A 555 5.52 -76.32 0.18
CA LEU A 555 4.20 -76.91 -0.08
C LEU A 555 3.71 -77.89 1.01
N LYS A 556 4.60 -78.46 1.84
CA LYS A 556 4.21 -79.33 2.97
C LYS A 556 3.62 -78.52 4.14
N ILE A 557 3.89 -77.22 4.19
CA ILE A 557 3.35 -76.30 5.19
C ILE A 557 1.97 -75.85 4.68
N VAL A 558 0.93 -76.57 5.14
CA VAL A 558 -0.47 -76.37 4.69
C VAL A 558 -1.10 -75.11 5.28
N ASP A 559 -0.71 -74.73 6.51
CA ASP A 559 -1.17 -73.49 7.13
C ASP A 559 -0.41 -72.29 6.54
N LEU A 560 -1.15 -71.41 5.85
CA LEU A 560 -0.65 -70.18 5.22
C LEU A 560 -0.28 -69.10 6.26
N ARG A 561 -0.64 -69.30 7.53
CA ARG A 561 -0.29 -68.42 8.66
C ARG A 561 0.94 -68.90 9.43
N ASP A 562 1.48 -70.08 9.14
CA ASP A 562 2.71 -70.60 9.77
C ASP A 562 3.92 -69.72 9.41
N PRO A 563 4.69 -69.19 10.39
CA PRO A 563 5.86 -68.35 10.13
C PRO A 563 7.00 -69.05 9.38
N ARG A 564 6.96 -70.38 9.26
CA ARG A 564 7.92 -71.16 8.44
C ARG A 564 7.58 -71.13 6.95
N ARG A 565 6.36 -70.69 6.59
CA ARG A 565 5.94 -70.46 5.21
C ARG A 565 6.43 -69.07 4.76
N VAL A 566 7.43 -69.08 3.89
CA VAL A 566 8.05 -67.88 3.30
C VAL A 566 7.92 -67.83 1.77
N GLU A 567 7.64 -68.97 1.12
CA GLU A 567 7.36 -69.06 -0.32
C GLU A 567 5.87 -69.36 -0.52
N PHE A 568 5.12 -68.35 -0.93
CA PHE A 568 3.68 -68.40 -1.21
C PHE A 568 3.43 -68.48 -2.72
N GLY A 569 4.29 -67.87 -3.52
CA GLY A 569 4.12 -67.67 -4.95
C GLY A 569 3.42 -66.36 -5.28
N PRO A 570 3.60 -65.83 -6.52
CA PRO A 570 3.09 -64.54 -6.97
C PRO A 570 1.67 -64.19 -6.50
N TYR A 571 0.71 -65.03 -6.86
CA TYR A 571 -0.71 -64.77 -6.64
C TYR A 571 -1.13 -64.94 -5.17
N GLN A 572 -0.74 -66.05 -4.52
CA GLN A 572 -1.11 -66.32 -3.13
C GLN A 572 -0.49 -65.33 -2.15
N PHE A 573 0.71 -64.81 -2.43
CA PHE A 573 1.31 -63.77 -1.60
C PHE A 573 0.46 -62.48 -1.58
N ILE A 574 -0.02 -62.06 -2.74
CA ILE A 574 -0.91 -60.89 -2.86
C ILE A 574 -2.25 -61.14 -2.18
N THR A 575 -2.89 -62.31 -2.38
CA THR A 575 -4.22 -62.56 -1.79
C THR A 575 -4.17 -62.79 -0.27
N GLU A 576 -3.22 -63.58 0.21
CA GLU A 576 -3.21 -64.06 1.62
C GLU A 576 -2.44 -63.15 2.58
N LYS A 577 -1.53 -62.29 2.08
CA LYS A 577 -0.77 -61.35 2.93
C LYS A 577 -1.17 -59.90 2.64
N ILE A 578 -1.02 -59.45 1.40
CA ILE A 578 -1.18 -58.03 1.05
C ILE A 578 -2.66 -57.61 1.12
N LEU A 579 -3.55 -58.30 0.41
CA LEU A 579 -4.99 -58.00 0.45
C LEU A 579 -5.60 -58.30 1.83
N HIS A 580 -5.10 -59.29 2.56
CA HIS A 580 -5.57 -59.57 3.92
C HIS A 580 -5.28 -58.40 4.87
N SER A 581 -4.03 -57.90 4.91
CA SER A 581 -3.64 -56.74 5.73
C SER A 581 -4.45 -55.48 5.37
N LEU A 582 -4.58 -55.18 4.08
CA LEU A 582 -5.31 -54.00 3.60
C LEU A 582 -6.83 -54.09 3.79
N ASN A 583 -7.41 -55.29 3.96
CA ASN A 583 -8.83 -55.44 4.29
C ASN A 583 -9.13 -55.42 5.80
N SER A 584 -8.11 -55.29 6.65
CA SER A 584 -8.25 -55.26 8.11
C SER A 584 -9.25 -54.19 8.59
N LEU A 585 -9.94 -54.53 9.69
CA LEU A 585 -10.93 -53.64 10.32
C LEU A 585 -10.32 -52.31 10.75
N ASP A 586 -9.09 -52.34 11.27
CA ASP A 586 -8.40 -51.15 11.75
C ASP A 586 -8.06 -50.17 10.62
N PHE A 587 -7.69 -50.66 9.42
CA PHE A 587 -7.45 -49.78 8.28
C PHE A 587 -8.75 -49.15 7.75
N ARG A 588 -9.89 -49.85 7.88
CA ARG A 588 -11.21 -49.33 7.52
C ARG A 588 -11.65 -48.14 8.37
N LEU A 589 -11.19 -48.04 9.63
CA LEU A 589 -11.46 -46.88 10.50
C LEU A 589 -10.84 -45.58 10.00
N PHE A 590 -9.81 -45.64 9.15
CA PHE A 590 -9.22 -44.48 8.49
C PHE A 590 -10.00 -44.05 7.22
N GLY A 591 -11.16 -44.66 6.97
CA GLY A 591 -12.04 -44.36 5.84
C GLY A 591 -11.67 -45.12 4.55
N VAL A 592 -10.87 -46.19 4.66
CA VAL A 592 -10.54 -47.06 3.52
C VAL A 592 -11.57 -48.18 3.37
N THR A 593 -12.07 -48.40 2.17
CA THR A 593 -13.02 -49.47 1.85
C THR A 593 -12.79 -50.00 0.42
N HIS A 594 -13.41 -51.11 0.06
CA HIS A 594 -13.45 -51.63 -1.30
C HIS A 594 -12.05 -51.94 -1.87
N VAL A 595 -11.20 -52.60 -1.10
CA VAL A 595 -9.84 -52.94 -1.54
C VAL A 595 -9.88 -54.02 -2.62
N ALA A 596 -9.41 -53.67 -3.81
CA ALA A 596 -9.37 -54.53 -4.98
C ALA A 596 -7.96 -54.64 -5.56
N LEU A 597 -7.51 -55.86 -5.87
CA LEU A 597 -6.50 -56.05 -6.90
C LEU A 597 -7.13 -55.64 -8.24
N ALA A 598 -6.48 -54.79 -9.03
CA ALA A 598 -7.03 -54.30 -10.31
C ALA A 598 -6.26 -54.80 -11.54
N TRP A 599 -5.00 -55.20 -11.35
CA TRP A 599 -4.08 -55.74 -12.37
C TRP A 599 -2.88 -56.42 -11.68
N MET A 600 -2.32 -57.47 -12.30
CA MET A 600 -1.13 -58.20 -11.84
C MET A 600 -0.40 -58.88 -13.02
N MET A 601 0.93 -58.85 -13.04
CA MET A 601 1.78 -59.57 -14.01
C MET A 601 3.04 -60.12 -13.33
N SER A 602 3.39 -61.39 -13.59
CA SER A 602 4.60 -62.04 -13.08
C SER A 602 5.63 -62.36 -14.18
N ASP A 603 6.91 -62.11 -13.91
CA ASP A 603 8.06 -62.59 -14.70
C ASP A 603 8.95 -63.48 -13.83
N ARG A 604 9.06 -64.75 -14.20
CA ARG A 604 9.87 -65.77 -13.49
C ARG A 604 11.36 -65.66 -13.75
N GLU A 605 11.76 -64.98 -14.83
CA GLU A 605 13.14 -64.82 -15.26
C GLU A 605 13.59 -63.37 -15.11
N TRP A 606 13.22 -62.69 -14.02
CA TRP A 606 13.53 -61.29 -13.82
C TRP A 606 15.03 -61.07 -13.61
N THR A 607 15.57 -60.03 -14.27
CA THR A 607 16.97 -59.62 -14.20
C THR A 607 17.09 -58.09 -14.17
N SER A 608 18.23 -57.59 -13.70
CA SER A 608 18.55 -56.14 -13.69
C SER A 608 18.59 -55.52 -15.10
N GLU A 609 18.96 -56.30 -16.12
CA GLU A 609 18.93 -55.87 -17.53
C GLU A 609 17.50 -55.68 -18.04
N LYS A 610 16.58 -56.63 -17.75
CA LYS A 610 15.15 -56.47 -18.04
C LYS A 610 14.59 -55.24 -17.35
N GLY A 611 14.86 -55.07 -16.05
CA GLY A 611 14.45 -53.88 -15.29
C GLY A 611 14.96 -52.57 -15.89
N SER A 612 16.21 -52.53 -16.34
CA SER A 612 16.77 -51.35 -17.00
C SER A 612 16.08 -51.04 -18.34
N ALA A 613 15.59 -52.05 -19.05
CA ALA A 613 14.89 -51.90 -20.32
C ALA A 613 13.40 -51.53 -20.19
N THR A 614 12.71 -51.98 -19.13
CA THR A 614 11.27 -51.78 -18.92
C THR A 614 10.95 -50.76 -17.81
N ASN A 615 11.90 -49.90 -17.46
CA ASN A 615 11.78 -48.92 -16.36
C ASN A 615 11.38 -49.57 -15.01
N ASN A 616 11.94 -50.75 -14.74
CA ASN A 616 11.67 -51.62 -13.59
C ASN A 616 10.17 -51.94 -13.43
N LEU A 617 9.57 -52.55 -14.46
CA LEU A 617 8.22 -53.14 -14.42
C LEU A 617 8.21 -54.47 -15.21
N ALA A 618 7.47 -55.49 -14.76
CA ALA A 618 7.24 -56.74 -15.52
C ALA A 618 6.37 -56.56 -16.79
N SER A 619 5.81 -55.36 -17.00
CA SER A 619 5.05 -54.96 -18.18
C SER A 619 5.39 -53.51 -18.54
N ASN A 620 5.41 -53.17 -19.82
CA ASN A 620 5.68 -51.80 -20.28
C ASN A 620 4.68 -50.77 -19.71
N THR A 621 3.44 -51.19 -19.42
CA THR A 621 2.35 -50.32 -19.00
C THR A 621 1.48 -50.95 -17.92
N VAL A 622 1.27 -50.19 -16.83
CA VAL A 622 0.30 -50.47 -15.76
C VAL A 622 -0.97 -49.65 -16.04
N PRO A 623 -2.18 -50.27 -16.08
CA PRO A 623 -3.42 -49.58 -16.44
C PRO A 623 -3.97 -48.74 -15.28
N LEU A 624 -3.35 -47.58 -15.06
CA LEU A 624 -3.80 -46.59 -14.08
C LEU A 624 -5.02 -45.80 -14.58
N LEU A 625 -5.97 -45.53 -13.69
CA LEU A 625 -7.07 -44.60 -13.95
C LEU A 625 -6.53 -43.22 -14.35
N PRO A 626 -7.13 -42.56 -15.35
CA PRO A 626 -6.76 -41.21 -15.72
C PRO A 626 -7.11 -40.21 -14.60
N PRO A 627 -6.33 -39.13 -14.46
CA PRO A 627 -6.69 -38.02 -13.57
C PRO A 627 -8.04 -37.45 -14.00
N ALA A 628 -8.85 -37.02 -13.03
CA ALA A 628 -10.13 -36.37 -13.32
C ALA A 628 -9.88 -35.05 -14.07
N THR A 629 -10.55 -34.86 -15.20
CA THR A 629 -10.71 -33.54 -15.81
C THR A 629 -11.59 -32.68 -14.91
N ALA A 630 -11.20 -31.44 -14.67
CA ALA A 630 -11.99 -30.51 -13.88
C ALA A 630 -13.36 -30.26 -14.55
N PRO A 631 -14.47 -30.17 -13.79
CA PRO A 631 -15.77 -29.85 -14.37
C PRO A 631 -15.78 -28.42 -14.93
N GLU A 632 -16.28 -28.26 -16.15
CA GLU A 632 -16.59 -26.94 -16.72
C GLU A 632 -17.83 -26.36 -16.00
N GLY A 633 -17.73 -25.14 -15.44
CA GLY A 633 -18.92 -24.41 -15.00
C GLY A 633 -18.92 -23.65 -13.67
N THR A 634 -17.80 -23.49 -12.96
CA THR A 634 -17.73 -22.63 -11.76
C THR A 634 -16.70 -21.50 -11.89
N GLU A 635 -17.02 -20.49 -12.71
CA GLU A 635 -16.34 -19.19 -12.64
C GLU A 635 -16.89 -18.34 -11.48
N SER A 636 -16.15 -18.30 -10.38
CA SER A 636 -15.81 -17.05 -9.70
C SER A 636 -14.28 -17.01 -9.61
N GLY A 637 -13.56 -16.39 -10.53
CA GLY A 637 -13.78 -15.07 -11.11
C GLY A 637 -12.66 -14.17 -10.59
N GLY A 638 -11.69 -13.73 -11.39
CA GLY A 638 -11.44 -14.04 -12.79
C GLY A 638 -10.58 -12.93 -13.43
N ALA A 639 -9.48 -13.33 -14.08
CA ALA A 639 -8.75 -12.59 -15.13
C ALA A 639 -7.46 -13.38 -15.46
N GLY A 640 -7.24 -13.97 -16.63
CA GLY A 640 -8.04 -14.00 -17.87
C GLY A 640 -7.12 -13.78 -19.08
N GLY A 641 -7.24 -14.58 -20.14
CA GLY A 641 -6.48 -14.39 -21.38
C GLY A 641 -6.04 -15.68 -22.07
N MET A 642 -6.77 -16.06 -23.12
CA MET A 642 -6.59 -17.28 -23.91
C MET A 642 -5.27 -17.39 -24.69
N MET A 643 -4.78 -18.63 -24.79
CA MET A 643 -4.27 -19.33 -25.99
C MET A 643 -3.24 -18.68 -26.93
N GLY A 644 -2.15 -19.42 -27.19
CA GLY A 644 -1.74 -19.70 -28.58
C GLY A 644 -0.28 -19.45 -28.98
N GLY A 645 0.49 -20.55 -29.15
CA GLY A 645 1.62 -20.64 -30.09
C GLY A 645 2.95 -19.96 -29.72
N GLY A 646 4.06 -20.71 -29.88
CA GLY A 646 5.41 -20.12 -29.98
C GLY A 646 5.72 -19.64 -31.42
N PRO A 647 7.00 -19.41 -31.81
CA PRO A 647 8.26 -19.65 -31.08
C PRO A 647 9.18 -18.38 -30.98
N MET A 648 10.43 -18.60 -30.54
CA MET A 648 11.64 -17.73 -30.64
C MET A 648 11.53 -16.26 -31.10
N GLY A 649 12.25 -15.34 -30.42
CA GLY A 649 12.68 -14.12 -31.11
C GLY A 649 13.29 -13.02 -30.23
N SER A 650 14.59 -12.80 -30.41
CA SER A 650 15.42 -11.76 -29.79
C SER A 650 14.97 -10.29 -29.97
N ALA A 651 15.59 -9.42 -29.15
CA ALA A 651 15.97 -8.02 -29.41
C ALA A 651 15.17 -6.84 -28.78
N TYR A 652 15.85 -6.17 -27.84
CA TYR A 652 16.04 -4.71 -27.71
C TYR A 652 14.84 -3.74 -27.84
N GLY A 653 14.58 -2.96 -26.79
CA GLY A 653 13.75 -1.74 -26.92
C GLY A 653 13.45 -0.90 -25.66
N SER A 654 14.39 -0.06 -25.24
CA SER A 654 14.13 1.28 -24.63
C SER A 654 13.34 1.45 -23.30
N ARG A 655 14.11 1.65 -22.20
CA ARG A 655 14.20 2.92 -21.43
C ARG A 655 12.98 3.50 -20.65
N GLY A 656 13.07 3.43 -19.31
CA GLY A 656 12.44 4.36 -18.32
C GLY A 656 11.03 3.98 -17.86
N GLY A 657 10.58 4.27 -16.62
CA GLY A 657 11.26 4.85 -15.44
C GLY A 657 10.24 5.23 -14.33
N MET A 658 10.74 5.52 -13.11
CA MET A 658 10.05 6.15 -11.95
C MET A 658 9.04 5.35 -11.09
N MET A 659 9.55 4.88 -9.94
CA MET A 659 9.13 5.24 -8.56
C MET A 659 7.69 5.73 -8.25
N ALA A 660 7.00 4.95 -7.41
CA ALA A 660 6.25 5.35 -6.20
C ALA A 660 6.03 4.06 -5.36
N GLY A 661 5.90 4.01 -4.03
CA GLY A 661 5.77 5.02 -2.98
C GLY A 661 4.80 4.49 -1.90
N GLY A 662 5.28 4.11 -0.70
CA GLY A 662 4.46 3.51 0.39
C GLY A 662 3.52 4.49 1.09
N PRO A 663 2.93 4.18 2.29
CA PRO A 663 3.71 3.84 3.51
C PRO A 663 3.04 3.01 4.64
N GLY A 664 3.78 2.78 5.74
CA GLY A 664 3.31 2.41 7.11
C GLY A 664 3.46 0.92 7.50
N GLY A 665 3.77 0.50 8.74
CA GLY A 665 4.17 1.18 9.99
C GLY A 665 3.60 0.47 11.24
N GLY A 666 4.29 0.25 12.39
CA GLY A 666 5.70 0.48 12.74
C GLY A 666 5.93 0.83 14.23
N ALA A 667 6.16 -0.13 15.14
CA ALA A 667 6.32 0.13 16.59
C ALA A 667 7.22 -0.87 17.36
N TYR A 668 8.13 -0.38 18.21
CA TYR A 668 8.77 -1.10 19.32
C TYR A 668 9.30 -0.10 20.36
N GLY A 669 9.23 -0.45 21.66
CA GLY A 669 9.99 0.26 22.70
C GLY A 669 9.53 0.02 24.15
N LYS A 670 10.41 -0.55 24.99
CA LYS A 670 10.68 -0.23 26.41
C LYS A 670 11.68 -1.22 27.03
N GLY A 671 12.30 -0.87 28.16
CA GLY A 671 13.23 -1.73 28.92
C GLY A 671 13.39 -1.33 30.39
N GLY A 672 14.23 -2.06 31.14
CA GLY A 672 14.51 -1.93 32.60
C GLY A 672 13.75 -2.96 33.47
N MET A 673 14.25 -3.51 34.59
CA MET A 673 15.49 -3.30 35.38
C MET A 673 15.84 -4.53 36.30
N MET A 674 17.13 -4.66 36.67
CA MET A 674 17.74 -5.14 37.96
C MET A 674 17.64 -6.59 38.54
N GLY A 675 18.75 -6.98 39.23
CA GLY A 675 18.94 -8.12 40.16
C GLY A 675 19.65 -9.34 39.55
N GLY A 676 20.61 -10.06 40.15
CA GLY A 676 21.36 -9.99 41.43
C GLY A 676 21.98 -11.39 41.73
N GLY A 677 23.29 -11.52 42.02
CA GLY A 677 23.98 -12.82 42.25
C GLY A 677 23.87 -13.40 43.68
N PRO A 678 24.71 -14.37 44.15
CA PRO A 678 25.96 -14.92 43.55
C PRO A 678 26.24 -16.46 43.77
N MET A 679 27.50 -16.88 43.56
CA MET A 679 28.16 -18.20 43.84
C MET A 679 27.89 -19.40 42.92
N GLY A 680 28.87 -20.28 42.58
CA GLY A 680 30.33 -20.22 42.81
C GLY A 680 31.10 -21.48 42.32
N GLY A 681 32.41 -21.30 42.00
CA GLY A 681 33.55 -22.26 42.04
C GLY A 681 33.51 -23.62 41.31
N ALA A 682 34.62 -24.34 41.02
CA ALA A 682 36.06 -24.02 40.91
C ALA A 682 36.81 -25.25 40.30
N TYR A 683 38.12 -25.11 39.99
CA TYR A 683 39.08 -26.16 39.50
C TYR A 683 38.90 -26.67 38.04
N GLY A 684 39.97 -26.90 37.25
CA GLY A 684 41.40 -26.68 37.48
C GLY A 684 42.31 -26.90 36.25
N LYS A 685 43.53 -26.33 36.33
CA LYS A 685 44.81 -26.57 35.60
C LYS A 685 44.99 -28.00 35.02
N GLY A 686 45.75 -28.31 33.97
CA GLY A 686 46.77 -27.62 33.11
C GLY A 686 47.63 -28.70 32.39
N GLY A 687 48.65 -28.45 31.56
CA GLY A 687 49.19 -27.22 30.94
C GLY A 687 50.65 -27.36 30.43
N MET A 688 50.93 -26.87 29.19
CA MET A 688 52.25 -26.50 28.60
C MET A 688 53.26 -27.54 28.03
N MET A 689 53.73 -27.21 26.79
CA MET A 689 55.07 -27.41 26.16
C MET A 689 55.64 -28.84 25.99
N GLY A 690 56.45 -29.15 24.96
CA GLY A 690 56.88 -28.39 23.77
C GLY A 690 58.00 -29.10 22.98
N GLY A 691 58.31 -28.60 21.77
CA GLY A 691 59.65 -28.75 21.12
C GLY A 691 59.87 -29.91 20.13
N GLY A 692 60.36 -29.59 18.92
CA GLY A 692 61.07 -30.53 18.02
C GLY A 692 62.60 -30.51 18.27
N PRO A 693 63.49 -30.77 17.29
CA PRO A 693 63.28 -31.03 15.84
C PRO A 693 64.17 -32.15 15.23
N MET A 694 64.23 -32.25 13.88
CA MET A 694 65.20 -33.00 13.02
C MET A 694 65.13 -34.55 13.06
N GLY A 695 65.43 -35.28 11.98
CA GLY A 695 65.71 -34.87 10.60
C GLY A 695 66.25 -36.02 9.71
N GLY A 696 66.03 -35.93 8.39
CA GLY A 696 66.66 -36.79 7.36
C GLY A 696 66.07 -38.21 7.17
N ALA A 697 66.31 -38.90 6.04
CA ALA A 697 66.84 -38.45 4.74
C ALA A 697 66.66 -39.53 3.65
N TYR A 698 66.31 -39.13 2.41
CA TYR A 698 66.46 -39.87 1.13
C TYR A 698 65.74 -41.24 0.94
N GLY A 699 65.24 -41.59 -0.27
CA GLY A 699 65.11 -40.77 -1.48
C GLY A 699 64.79 -41.56 -2.77
N GLY A 700 64.37 -40.85 -3.81
CA GLY A 700 64.32 -41.31 -5.22
C GLY A 700 63.13 -42.20 -5.63
N MET A 701 62.66 -42.19 -6.88
CA MET A 701 62.96 -41.29 -8.01
C MET A 701 61.84 -41.35 -9.07
N MET A 702 61.74 -40.29 -9.90
CA MET A 702 61.05 -40.07 -11.21
C MET A 702 60.30 -41.25 -11.90
N GLY A 703 59.25 -41.06 -12.71
CA GLY A 703 58.65 -39.84 -13.28
C GLY A 703 58.20 -40.06 -14.74
N ALA A 704 57.25 -39.23 -15.25
CA ALA A 704 56.61 -39.29 -16.59
C ALA A 704 55.79 -40.57 -16.91
N GLY A 705 54.82 -40.60 -17.83
CA GLY A 705 54.22 -39.55 -18.67
C GLY A 705 53.73 -40.10 -20.03
N ARG A 706 52.54 -39.69 -20.52
CA ARG A 706 51.80 -40.22 -21.72
C ARG A 706 51.31 -41.68 -21.58
N GLY A 707 50.27 -42.14 -22.29
CA GLY A 707 49.44 -41.50 -23.34
C GLY A 707 48.16 -42.29 -23.68
N MET A 708 47.43 -41.85 -24.71
CA MET A 708 46.09 -42.32 -25.13
C MET A 708 46.03 -43.72 -25.79
N MET A 709 44.76 -44.15 -26.01
CA MET A 709 44.24 -45.28 -26.80
C MET A 709 44.18 -46.62 -26.05
N GLY A 710 43.11 -47.43 -26.16
CA GLY A 710 41.90 -47.27 -26.98
C GLY A 710 41.63 -48.52 -27.81
N VAL A 711 40.85 -49.46 -27.28
CA VAL A 711 40.42 -50.68 -27.98
C VAL A 711 38.98 -50.98 -27.58
N GLY A 712 38.07 -50.99 -28.56
CA GLY A 712 36.78 -51.65 -28.42
C GLY A 712 36.87 -53.08 -28.98
N TYR A 713 36.06 -54.00 -28.46
CA TYR A 713 35.87 -55.32 -29.07
C TYR A 713 34.39 -55.71 -29.00
N GLY A 714 33.75 -55.79 -30.17
CA GLY A 714 32.63 -56.71 -30.39
C GLY A 714 33.20 -58.01 -30.95
N GLY A 715 32.70 -59.17 -30.50
CA GLY A 715 33.27 -60.44 -30.93
C GLY A 715 32.74 -61.67 -30.18
N GLN A 716 31.50 -62.05 -30.47
CA GLN A 716 31.04 -63.43 -30.67
C GLN A 716 31.70 -64.57 -29.85
N GLY A 717 30.98 -65.08 -28.84
CA GLY A 717 31.24 -66.39 -28.21
C GLY A 717 31.10 -66.39 -26.68
N GLY A 718 29.98 -66.91 -26.16
CA GLY A 718 29.78 -67.02 -24.69
C GLY A 718 28.34 -67.06 -24.16
N GLY A 719 27.32 -67.11 -25.02
CA GLY A 719 25.91 -66.95 -24.60
C GLY A 719 25.25 -68.11 -23.84
N ALA A 720 25.93 -69.25 -23.69
CA ALA A 720 25.35 -70.45 -23.07
C ALA A 720 25.76 -70.64 -21.60
N ASP A 721 27.05 -70.45 -21.26
CA ASP A 721 27.55 -70.77 -19.91
C ASP A 721 27.36 -69.61 -18.91
N LEU A 722 27.32 -68.36 -19.37
CA LEU A 722 26.93 -67.21 -18.54
C LEU A 722 25.48 -67.30 -18.03
N LYS A 723 24.60 -68.04 -18.72
CA LYS A 723 23.22 -68.27 -18.26
C LYS A 723 23.12 -69.23 -17.07
N LYS A 724 24.14 -70.07 -16.82
CA LYS A 724 24.13 -71.02 -15.68
C LYS A 724 24.51 -70.38 -14.34
N SER A 725 25.12 -69.19 -14.35
CA SER A 725 25.57 -68.47 -13.15
C SER A 725 24.67 -67.30 -12.73
N LEU A 726 23.58 -67.04 -13.45
CA LEU A 726 22.64 -65.96 -13.15
C LEU A 726 21.49 -66.46 -12.27
N LYS A 727 21.42 -65.99 -11.02
CA LYS A 727 20.26 -66.22 -10.12
C LYS A 727 19.11 -65.31 -10.58
N THR A 728 18.17 -65.85 -11.34
CA THR A 728 16.92 -65.15 -11.72
C THR A 728 15.95 -65.09 -10.55
N LEU A 729 15.20 -63.99 -10.45
CA LEU A 729 14.13 -63.84 -9.45
C LEU A 729 12.76 -63.93 -10.13
N THR A 730 11.74 -64.35 -9.37
CA THR A 730 10.34 -64.20 -9.80
C THR A 730 9.84 -62.84 -9.32
N ARG A 731 9.77 -61.85 -10.21
CA ARG A 731 9.18 -60.54 -9.91
C ARG A 731 7.70 -60.56 -10.26
N THR A 732 6.87 -60.02 -9.39
CA THR A 732 5.45 -59.80 -9.68
C THR A 732 5.10 -58.35 -9.41
N ASP A 733 4.64 -57.65 -10.45
CA ASP A 733 4.11 -56.29 -10.37
C ASP A 733 2.59 -56.36 -10.24
N PHE A 734 2.03 -55.47 -9.43
CA PHE A 734 0.61 -55.43 -9.15
C PHE A 734 0.10 -53.98 -8.99
N LEU A 735 -1.20 -53.82 -9.21
CA LEU A 735 -1.95 -52.59 -8.95
C LEU A 735 -3.08 -52.92 -8.00
N ILE A 736 -3.05 -52.36 -6.80
CA ILE A 736 -4.17 -52.35 -5.86
C ILE A 736 -4.88 -51.01 -5.96
N GLN A 737 -6.21 -51.04 -5.93
CA GLN A 737 -7.06 -49.86 -5.91
C GLN A 737 -8.02 -49.96 -4.72
N PHE A 738 -8.23 -48.87 -4.00
CA PHE A 738 -9.22 -48.81 -2.92
C PHE A 738 -9.85 -47.42 -2.82
N LEU A 739 -11.06 -47.37 -2.28
CA LEU A 739 -11.74 -46.13 -1.98
C LEU A 739 -11.27 -45.60 -0.63
N TRP A 740 -10.80 -44.36 -0.61
CA TRP A 740 -10.54 -43.60 0.60
C TRP A 740 -11.48 -42.39 0.69
N THR A 741 -12.32 -42.39 1.73
CA THR A 741 -13.15 -41.25 2.10
C THR A 741 -12.61 -40.69 3.41
N PRO A 742 -11.93 -39.52 3.41
CA PRO A 742 -11.26 -39.02 4.60
C PRO A 742 -12.25 -38.76 5.72
N VAL A 743 -12.03 -39.39 6.87
CA VAL A 743 -12.77 -39.11 8.10
C VAL A 743 -12.30 -37.74 8.61
N ILE A 744 -13.11 -36.71 8.41
CA ILE A 744 -12.81 -35.36 8.86
C ILE A 744 -12.92 -35.34 10.40
N PRO A 745 -11.85 -35.00 11.15
CA PRO A 745 -11.94 -34.88 12.60
C PRO A 745 -12.86 -33.71 12.95
N GLU A 746 -13.88 -33.98 13.76
CA GLU A 746 -14.77 -32.94 14.30
C GLU A 746 -13.96 -31.93 15.14
N THR A 747 -14.33 -30.65 15.07
CA THR A 747 -13.62 -29.60 15.80
C THR A 747 -13.76 -29.81 17.32
N LEU A 748 -12.62 -30.00 17.98
CA LEU A 748 -12.52 -30.12 19.43
C LEU A 748 -12.58 -28.73 20.08
N PRO A 749 -13.27 -28.57 21.23
CA PRO A 749 -13.26 -27.35 22.01
C PRO A 749 -11.85 -26.96 22.49
N ASP A 750 -11.65 -25.65 22.66
CA ASP A 750 -10.44 -25.10 23.30
C ASP A 750 -10.39 -25.40 24.81
N ASP A 751 -11.56 -25.51 25.45
CA ASP A 751 -11.69 -25.85 26.86
C ASP A 751 -11.26 -27.31 27.16
N PRO A 752 -10.37 -27.56 28.15
CA PRO A 752 -9.85 -28.90 28.44
C PRO A 752 -10.90 -29.92 28.91
N GLU A 753 -11.91 -29.51 29.68
CA GLU A 753 -12.92 -30.44 30.22
C GLU A 753 -13.94 -30.81 29.13
N GLN A 754 -14.41 -29.83 28.36
CA GLN A 754 -15.28 -30.07 27.21
C GLN A 754 -14.57 -30.89 26.12
N ARG A 755 -13.26 -30.66 25.91
CA ARG A 755 -12.44 -31.49 25.02
C ARG A 755 -12.37 -32.93 25.48
N LYS A 756 -12.14 -33.17 26.78
CA LYS A 756 -12.10 -34.53 27.33
C LYS A 756 -13.45 -35.23 27.16
N ALA A 757 -14.56 -34.58 27.50
CA ALA A 757 -15.90 -35.14 27.35
C ALA A 757 -16.22 -35.51 25.89
N LYS A 758 -15.90 -34.64 24.92
CA LYS A 758 -16.06 -34.94 23.48
C LYS A 758 -15.18 -36.10 23.00
N LEU A 759 -13.94 -36.22 23.50
CA LEU A 759 -13.06 -37.34 23.15
C LEU A 759 -13.59 -38.67 23.71
N GLU A 760 -14.18 -38.68 24.91
CA GLU A 760 -14.82 -39.86 25.49
C GLU A 760 -16.10 -40.26 24.71
N GLU A 761 -16.91 -39.29 24.29
CA GLU A 761 -18.06 -39.50 23.40
C GLU A 761 -17.65 -40.08 22.03
N GLN A 762 -16.63 -39.50 21.39
CA GLN A 762 -16.08 -39.98 20.12
C GLN A 762 -15.50 -41.40 20.24
N ALA A 763 -14.79 -41.71 21.33
CA ALA A 763 -14.26 -43.05 21.58
C ALA A 763 -15.36 -44.11 21.74
N ALA A 764 -16.48 -43.77 22.40
CA ALA A 764 -17.64 -44.65 22.51
C ALA A 764 -18.29 -44.91 21.13
N LYS A 765 -18.52 -43.84 20.35
CA LYS A 765 -19.07 -43.92 18.98
C LYS A 765 -18.24 -44.80 18.05
N ILE A 766 -16.90 -44.64 18.08
CA ILE A 766 -15.97 -45.47 17.29
C ILE A 766 -16.04 -46.94 17.75
N LYS A 767 -16.10 -47.20 19.05
CA LYS A 767 -16.17 -48.57 19.60
C LYS A 767 -17.43 -49.32 19.15
N ASP A 768 -18.58 -48.64 19.10
CA ASP A 768 -19.83 -49.24 18.62
C ASP A 768 -19.80 -49.48 17.10
N GLN A 769 -19.22 -48.56 16.33
CA GLN A 769 -19.00 -48.73 14.89
C GLN A 769 -18.08 -49.91 14.56
N VAL A 770 -16.98 -50.08 15.31
CA VAL A 770 -16.05 -51.23 15.20
C VAL A 770 -16.81 -52.54 15.39
N LYS A 771 -17.65 -52.62 16.43
CA LYS A 771 -18.40 -53.85 16.75
C LYS A 771 -19.39 -54.22 15.65
N ASP A 772 -20.22 -53.28 15.21
CA ASP A 772 -21.20 -53.50 14.13
C ASP A 772 -20.53 -53.91 12.81
N MET A 773 -19.41 -53.26 12.44
CA MET A 773 -18.66 -53.60 11.23
C MET A 773 -17.99 -54.99 11.33
N MET A 774 -17.43 -55.34 12.49
CA MET A 774 -16.84 -56.66 12.73
C MET A 774 -17.88 -57.78 12.58
N GLU A 775 -19.08 -57.62 13.15
CA GLU A 775 -20.17 -58.58 13.04
C GLU A 775 -20.59 -58.78 11.57
N LYS A 776 -20.76 -57.68 10.81
CA LYS A 776 -21.12 -57.70 9.38
C LYS A 776 -20.05 -58.33 8.49
N MET A 777 -18.78 -58.02 8.72
CA MET A 777 -17.68 -58.60 7.94
C MET A 777 -17.55 -60.11 8.20
N THR A 778 -17.58 -60.52 9.48
CA THR A 778 -17.50 -61.94 9.87
C THR A 778 -18.68 -62.75 9.35
N ALA A 779 -19.88 -62.16 9.24
CA ALA A 779 -21.03 -62.81 8.62
C ALA A 779 -20.81 -63.03 7.12
N ALA A 780 -20.33 -62.02 6.39
CA ALA A 780 -20.09 -62.10 4.95
C ALA A 780 -18.96 -63.09 4.58
N GLU A 781 -17.95 -63.27 5.44
CA GLU A 781 -16.94 -64.32 5.26
C GLU A 781 -17.54 -65.73 5.40
N LYS A 782 -18.38 -65.96 6.42
CA LYS A 782 -19.08 -67.25 6.58
C LYS A 782 -20.01 -67.58 5.42
N GLU A 783 -20.66 -66.58 4.82
CA GLU A 783 -21.46 -66.76 3.61
C GLU A 783 -20.57 -67.14 2.40
N LYS A 784 -19.40 -66.51 2.25
CA LYS A 784 -18.42 -66.83 1.19
C LYS A 784 -18.00 -68.30 1.22
N ASP A 785 -17.72 -68.85 2.40
CA ASP A 785 -17.30 -70.24 2.58
C ASP A 785 -18.43 -71.26 2.35
N SER A 786 -19.69 -70.81 2.40
CA SER A 786 -20.88 -71.64 2.15
C SER A 786 -21.36 -71.65 0.68
N ALA A 787 -20.91 -70.69 -0.13
CA ALA A 787 -21.33 -70.51 -1.50
C ALA A 787 -20.27 -71.00 -2.50
N ALA A 788 -20.70 -71.51 -3.66
CA ALA A 788 -19.82 -72.03 -4.73
C ALA A 788 -19.09 -70.92 -5.53
N VAL A 789 -18.52 -69.91 -4.85
CA VAL A 789 -17.81 -68.78 -5.45
C VAL A 789 -16.44 -69.25 -5.95
N LYS A 790 -16.37 -69.60 -7.24
CA LYS A 790 -15.10 -69.98 -7.88
C LYS A 790 -14.13 -68.78 -7.92
N ILE A 791 -13.13 -68.84 -7.03
CA ILE A 791 -11.97 -67.93 -7.00
C ILE A 791 -11.22 -68.09 -8.34
N PRO A 792 -10.89 -66.99 -9.05
CA PRO A 792 -10.11 -67.06 -10.29
C PRO A 792 -8.73 -67.71 -10.12
N SER A 793 -8.24 -68.38 -11.17
CA SER A 793 -6.84 -68.82 -11.22
C SER A 793 -5.88 -67.65 -11.51
N MET A 794 -4.59 -67.85 -11.21
CA MET A 794 -3.54 -66.89 -11.57
C MET A 794 -3.53 -66.60 -13.08
N GLU A 795 -3.70 -67.61 -13.94
CA GLU A 795 -3.72 -67.41 -15.40
C GLU A 795 -4.93 -66.59 -15.86
N GLU A 796 -6.09 -66.77 -15.21
CA GLU A 796 -7.31 -66.00 -15.52
C GLU A 796 -7.17 -64.51 -15.19
N ILE A 797 -6.35 -64.18 -14.18
CA ILE A 797 -6.03 -62.83 -13.70
C ILE A 797 -4.92 -62.18 -14.55
N GLU A 798 -3.85 -62.91 -14.87
CA GLU A 798 -2.78 -62.40 -15.75
C GLU A 798 -3.29 -62.18 -17.19
N ALA A 799 -4.16 -63.07 -17.71
CA ALA A 799 -4.76 -62.88 -19.03
C ALA A 799 -5.63 -61.61 -19.10
N ALA A 800 -6.40 -61.33 -18.05
CA ALA A 800 -7.20 -60.09 -17.95
C ALA A 800 -6.29 -58.85 -17.78
N SER A 801 -5.22 -58.97 -17.01
CA SER A 801 -4.22 -57.90 -16.80
C SER A 801 -3.50 -57.54 -18.09
N LYS A 802 -3.04 -58.53 -18.85
CA LYS A 802 -2.39 -58.36 -20.16
C LYS A 802 -3.30 -57.69 -21.18
N LYS A 803 -4.60 -58.02 -21.20
CA LYS A 803 -5.60 -57.33 -22.05
C LYS A 803 -5.64 -55.84 -21.73
N LYS A 804 -5.83 -55.47 -20.45
CA LYS A 804 -5.86 -54.06 -20.02
C LYS A 804 -4.60 -53.29 -20.39
N SER A 805 -3.40 -53.86 -20.18
CA SER A 805 -2.14 -53.19 -20.59
C SER A 805 -2.10 -52.91 -22.09
N SER A 806 -2.51 -53.87 -22.94
CA SER A 806 -2.49 -53.69 -24.39
C SER A 806 -3.48 -52.64 -24.91
N GLU A 807 -4.61 -52.45 -24.23
CA GLU A 807 -5.58 -51.40 -24.53
C GLU A 807 -4.99 -50.01 -24.24
N VAL A 808 -4.28 -49.86 -23.12
CA VAL A 808 -3.62 -48.60 -22.74
C VAL A 808 -2.41 -48.29 -23.65
N ASP A 809 -1.58 -49.29 -23.99
CA ASP A 809 -0.48 -49.12 -24.96
C ASP A 809 -1.00 -48.62 -26.32
N THR A 810 -2.12 -49.18 -26.78
CA THR A 810 -2.78 -48.76 -28.03
C THR A 810 -3.29 -47.33 -27.94
N ALA A 811 -3.89 -46.93 -26.81
CA ALA A 811 -4.35 -45.57 -26.57
C ALA A 811 -3.18 -44.55 -26.53
N ILE A 812 -2.07 -44.89 -25.88
CA ILE A 812 -0.86 -44.05 -25.84
C ILE A 812 -0.28 -43.87 -27.24
N SER A 813 -0.10 -44.97 -28.00
CA SER A 813 0.40 -44.91 -29.38
C SER A 813 -0.45 -44.01 -30.29
N ASN A 814 -1.78 -44.12 -30.17
CA ASN A 814 -2.73 -43.28 -30.90
C ASN A 814 -2.65 -41.79 -30.49
N ALA A 815 -2.39 -41.49 -29.22
CA ALA A 815 -2.24 -40.12 -28.72
C ALA A 815 -0.92 -39.47 -29.18
N VAL A 816 0.21 -40.19 -29.08
CA VAL A 816 1.52 -39.71 -29.55
C VAL A 816 1.50 -39.47 -31.06
N SER A 817 0.85 -40.35 -31.82
CA SER A 817 0.71 -40.20 -33.28
C SER A 817 -0.06 -38.94 -33.68
N LYS A 818 -1.04 -38.50 -32.89
CA LYS A 818 -1.79 -37.24 -33.13
C LYS A 818 -0.98 -35.97 -32.83
N LEU A 819 0.03 -36.05 -31.96
CA LEU A 819 0.89 -34.91 -31.59
C LEU A 819 2.03 -34.66 -32.60
N ALA A 820 2.33 -35.62 -33.48
CA ALA A 820 3.51 -35.60 -34.34
C ALA A 820 3.31 -34.93 -35.73
N ALA A 821 2.13 -34.36 -36.02
CA ALA A 821 1.85 -33.72 -37.31
C ALA A 821 2.30 -32.24 -37.34
N PRO A 822 3.25 -31.84 -38.23
CA PRO A 822 3.72 -30.45 -38.30
C PRO A 822 2.86 -29.58 -39.21
N GLY A 823 2.53 -28.36 -38.76
CA GLY A 823 1.86 -27.34 -39.56
C GLY A 823 2.82 -26.50 -40.42
N ALA A 824 2.37 -26.06 -41.59
CA ALA A 824 3.11 -25.18 -42.51
C ALA A 824 2.56 -23.74 -42.49
N PRO A 825 3.38 -22.69 -42.74
CA PRO A 825 2.98 -21.28 -42.63
C PRO A 825 2.24 -20.76 -43.87
N GLY A 826 1.31 -19.81 -43.67
CA GLY A 826 0.36 -19.35 -44.70
C GLY A 826 0.65 -17.98 -45.34
N ALA A 827 -0.29 -17.54 -46.19
CA ALA A 827 -0.35 -16.20 -46.80
C ALA A 827 -1.83 -15.81 -47.09
N PRO A 828 -2.18 -14.52 -47.26
CA PRO A 828 -3.49 -14.01 -46.83
C PRO A 828 -4.47 -13.58 -47.94
N GLY A 829 -5.77 -13.51 -47.60
CA GLY A 829 -6.82 -12.90 -48.42
C GLY A 829 -8.23 -13.05 -47.82
N THR A 830 -8.78 -11.97 -47.27
CA THR A 830 -10.17 -11.82 -46.78
C THR A 830 -11.13 -11.39 -47.93
N PRO A 831 -12.42 -11.09 -47.67
CA PRO A 831 -13.48 -11.93 -47.08
C PRO A 831 -14.63 -12.17 -48.10
N GLY A 832 -15.37 -13.28 -48.01
CA GLY A 832 -16.23 -13.72 -49.13
C GLY A 832 -17.69 -14.07 -48.82
N ALA A 833 -18.59 -13.08 -48.92
CA ALA A 833 -19.94 -13.21 -49.48
C ALA A 833 -20.57 -11.81 -49.70
N PRO A 834 -21.36 -11.54 -50.77
CA PRO A 834 -21.50 -12.27 -52.04
C PRO A 834 -21.41 -11.38 -53.33
N ALA A 835 -21.26 -12.05 -54.48
CA ALA A 835 -21.71 -11.68 -55.84
C ALA A 835 -21.15 -10.47 -56.64
N ALA A 836 -21.00 -10.72 -57.95
CA ALA A 836 -21.15 -9.84 -59.14
C ALA A 836 -19.91 -9.34 -59.94
N ALA A 837 -19.86 -9.82 -61.20
CA ALA A 837 -19.36 -9.18 -62.43
C ALA A 837 -17.84 -8.88 -62.66
N ALA A 838 -17.49 -8.80 -63.95
CA ALA A 838 -16.13 -8.70 -64.53
C ALA A 838 -16.09 -7.57 -65.59
N PRO A 839 -15.06 -7.43 -66.46
CA PRO A 839 -13.61 -7.36 -66.28
C PRO A 839 -12.98 -6.06 -66.87
N GLY A 840 -11.67 -5.81 -66.66
CA GLY A 840 -10.95 -4.77 -67.44
C GLY A 840 -9.47 -4.57 -67.06
N ALA A 841 -8.60 -4.44 -68.07
CA ALA A 841 -7.18 -4.11 -68.01
C ALA A 841 -6.80 -3.32 -69.30
N PRO A 842 -5.55 -2.89 -69.60
CA PRO A 842 -4.31 -2.90 -68.80
C PRO A 842 -3.46 -1.58 -68.90
N ALA A 843 -2.21 -1.68 -68.39
CA ALA A 843 -0.97 -1.05 -68.90
C ALA A 843 -0.55 0.39 -68.49
N ALA A 844 0.76 0.53 -68.30
CA ALA A 844 1.53 1.78 -68.31
C ALA A 844 2.91 1.51 -68.96
N GLY A 845 3.50 2.50 -69.64
CA GLY A 845 4.74 2.30 -70.39
C GLY A 845 5.70 3.51 -70.41
N THR A 846 7.00 3.18 -70.23
CA THR A 846 8.20 3.76 -70.87
C THR A 846 8.67 5.22 -70.63
N SER A 847 9.97 5.31 -70.25
CA SER A 847 10.98 6.35 -70.58
C SER A 847 10.90 7.76 -69.95
N GLY A 848 12.01 8.45 -69.63
CA GLY A 848 13.44 8.09 -69.68
C GLY A 848 14.41 9.25 -69.34
N ALA A 849 15.72 8.99 -69.48
CA ALA A 849 16.87 9.93 -69.54
C ALA A 849 17.45 10.63 -68.25
N THR A 850 18.75 10.91 -68.31
CA THR A 850 19.74 11.44 -67.33
C THR A 850 20.57 12.59 -68.00
N PRO A 851 21.58 13.25 -67.38
CA PRO A 851 21.78 13.80 -66.01
C PRO A 851 22.42 15.24 -65.96
N ALA A 852 22.78 15.70 -64.74
CA ALA A 852 23.87 16.65 -64.36
C ALA A 852 23.66 18.20 -64.31
N GLY A 853 24.25 18.84 -63.27
CA GLY A 853 24.55 20.30 -63.22
C GLY A 853 24.31 21.05 -61.87
N THR A 854 25.36 21.62 -61.27
CA THR A 854 25.38 22.55 -60.09
C THR A 854 26.38 23.70 -60.38
N PRO A 855 26.58 24.74 -59.53
CA PRO A 855 25.72 25.52 -58.61
C PRO A 855 25.88 27.08 -58.76
N ALA A 856 25.13 27.95 -58.04
CA ALA A 856 25.47 29.40 -57.88
C ALA A 856 24.75 30.18 -56.74
N THR A 857 25.43 31.18 -56.17
CA THR A 857 25.01 32.33 -55.30
C THR A 857 26.13 33.42 -55.39
N PRO A 858 26.06 34.67 -54.84
CA PRO A 858 24.96 35.55 -54.35
C PRO A 858 24.94 36.92 -55.14
N PRO A 859 24.41 38.09 -54.67
CA PRO A 859 25.17 39.01 -53.75
C PRO A 859 24.41 40.07 -52.86
N ALA A 860 25.17 40.69 -51.94
CA ALA A 860 25.13 42.10 -51.42
C ALA A 860 24.09 42.67 -50.40
N SER A 861 24.59 43.58 -49.54
CA SER A 861 23.95 44.44 -48.49
C SER A 861 24.16 45.95 -48.84
N PRO A 862 24.03 47.02 -47.98
CA PRO A 862 23.67 47.22 -46.54
C PRO A 862 22.73 48.48 -46.31
N PRO A 863 22.79 49.37 -45.26
CA PRO A 863 23.13 49.28 -43.81
C PRO A 863 22.08 49.94 -42.82
N ASN A 864 22.34 49.80 -41.50
CA ASN A 864 22.02 50.68 -40.34
C ASN A 864 20.63 51.36 -40.14
N GLN A 865 19.96 51.03 -39.03
CA GLN A 865 20.02 51.81 -37.77
C GLN A 865 19.73 50.94 -36.55
#